data_AF-S6EQS7-F1
#
_entry.id   AF-S6EQS7-F1
#
_cell.length_a   1.000
_cell.length_b   1.000
_cell.length_c   1.000
_cell.angle_alpha   90.00
_cell.angle_beta   90.00
_cell.angle_gamma   90.00
#
_symmetry.space_group_name_H-M   'P 1'
#
loop_
_entity.id
_entity.type
_entity.pdbx_description
1 polymer ?
#
loop_
_entity_poly.entity_id
_entity_poly.type
_entity_poly.pdbx_seq_one_letter_code
_entity_poly.pdbx_strand_id
1 'polypeptide(L)'
;MKDIGNSSNFTEEEELFLLRNKQGKIVGIKDLKQANFQETMKDWKKHLPKPSLLSIIIWVAVALLGGLAWSLIALAQGETINAIWFVIAAVCSYLIGYRFYALYIQRKIMRPNDLRATPSESHNDGKEFDPTNRVVLFGHHFASIAGAGPLVGPVLAAQMGYLPGTIWIIFGVIFAGGVQDMLVLWYSHRRRAKSIGAMAHDEVGRFAGGLTSFIVFIMTMIVLAVLALICVTAMANSAWAVFSIGMTIPIALLMGIYLKYIRPGHVNEISAIGFILLLVAIFGGRWVSESSFAHIFMLSPTALVWWVMGYTFIAAIIPAWILLTPRDYLSMFMKIGTIAVLAIAVVGVRPDVTIPALTNFAHNTDGPAFAGSLFPFLFVTIACGALSGFHVMMSSGTTPHLIAKESQTRMIGYGGMLFESFVAIMALVAAISLNPGIYYSMNTPQASIQKLAASSYQADKSAEYNAAKAIPNVAMMPDGSKLSIDWEGTTGEKALEQVAKDVGEQSIVSRTGGAPTLAVSMSNILHKVPLIGGTNMMGFWYHFAIMFEALFILSAVSAATKSTRYLLNDALRGFKKLGRLGDDDWLPSKIITTAVIVGVWGALLLMGVSDPNGGIKIMYPLFGISNQLIAAVALAIVCVMVIRKGYLKWVWIPALPLVWDVCVTFAASWQKIFSSDVNIGYFASYSAAKAQVASGKLSGLALTNAQATMRNTMIQGSLSVIFLLCVAILLVICAFKVAKILRTNEVGDKFSSEEVFEESNLFETSSFWPSKLEHKVLKSKVNE
;
A
#
# COMPACT_ATOMS: atom_id res chain seq x y z
N MET A 1 17.46 -57.48 -5.26
CA MET A 1 16.31 -57.62 -6.17
C MET A 1 15.23 -58.43 -5.47
N LYS A 2 14.23 -57.75 -4.89
CA LYS A 2 12.86 -58.21 -4.63
C LYS A 2 12.09 -57.07 -3.96
N ASP A 3 11.24 -56.43 -4.76
CA ASP A 3 10.01 -55.70 -4.42
C ASP A 3 10.00 -54.85 -3.14
N ILE A 4 10.56 -53.64 -3.25
CA ILE A 4 9.94 -52.49 -2.58
C ILE A 4 8.89 -52.01 -3.57
N GLY A 5 7.63 -52.35 -3.28
CA GLY A 5 6.48 -52.03 -4.12
C GLY A 5 6.50 -50.57 -4.56
N ASN A 6 6.38 -50.39 -5.87
CA ASN A 6 6.25 -49.12 -6.56
C ASN A 6 4.94 -48.45 -6.10
N SER A 7 4.96 -47.75 -4.96
CA SER A 7 3.80 -47.06 -4.38
C SER A 7 3.73 -45.59 -4.80
N SER A 8 4.48 -45.16 -5.81
CA SER A 8 4.28 -43.81 -6.34
C SER A 8 3.00 -43.81 -7.17
N ASN A 9 1.97 -43.12 -6.67
CA ASN A 9 0.81 -42.73 -7.47
C ASN A 9 1.19 -41.85 -8.70
N PHE A 10 2.48 -41.60 -8.95
CA PHE A 10 3.05 -40.70 -9.94
C PHE A 10 3.73 -41.48 -11.06
N THR A 11 3.56 -41.01 -12.31
CA THR A 11 4.25 -41.56 -13.48
C THR A 11 5.76 -41.28 -13.41
N GLU A 12 6.58 -42.03 -14.16
CA GLU A 12 8.03 -41.81 -14.23
C GLU A 12 8.38 -40.37 -14.66
N GLU A 13 7.61 -39.79 -15.59
CA GLU A 13 7.76 -38.38 -15.99
C GLU A 13 7.42 -37.42 -14.85
N GLU A 14 6.37 -37.69 -14.07
CA GLU A 14 5.99 -36.85 -12.93
C GLU A 14 7.03 -36.89 -11.81
N GLU A 15 7.65 -38.05 -11.55
CA GLU A 15 8.72 -38.20 -10.55
C GLU A 15 9.94 -37.34 -10.86
N LEU A 16 10.25 -37.08 -12.14
CA LEU A 16 11.34 -36.16 -12.53
C LEU A 16 11.11 -34.72 -12.07
N PHE A 17 9.87 -34.35 -11.76
CA PHE A 17 9.49 -33.02 -11.30
C PHE A 17 9.32 -32.93 -9.79
N LEU A 18 9.30 -34.04 -9.05
CA LEU A 18 9.12 -34.00 -7.61
C LEU A 18 10.45 -33.68 -6.91
N LEU A 19 10.44 -32.69 -6.03
CA LEU A 19 11.55 -32.42 -5.12
C LEU A 19 11.31 -33.22 -3.85
N ARG A 20 12.18 -34.20 -3.61
CA ARG A 20 12.16 -35.03 -2.40
C ARG A 20 13.32 -34.64 -1.50
N ASN A 21 13.05 -34.56 -0.20
CA ASN A 21 14.11 -34.40 0.80
C ASN A 21 14.90 -35.72 0.98
N LYS A 22 15.96 -35.72 1.80
CA LYS A 22 16.76 -36.91 2.12
C LYS A 22 15.96 -38.07 2.72
N GLN A 23 14.80 -37.78 3.31
CA GLN A 23 13.88 -38.78 3.88
C GLN A 23 12.88 -39.32 2.83
N GLY A 24 12.99 -38.88 1.57
CA GLY A 24 12.10 -39.28 0.48
C GLY A 24 10.76 -38.54 0.44
N LYS A 25 10.50 -37.60 1.36
CA LYS A 25 9.25 -36.84 1.43
C LYS A 25 9.20 -35.79 0.32
N ILE A 26 8.07 -35.69 -0.38
CA ILE A 26 7.83 -34.63 -1.37
C ILE A 26 7.67 -33.30 -0.65
N VAL A 27 8.50 -32.33 -1.02
CA VAL A 27 8.58 -31.00 -0.37
C VAL A 27 8.44 -29.85 -1.36
N GLY A 28 8.54 -30.11 -2.66
CA GLY A 28 8.24 -29.12 -3.69
C GLY A 28 8.13 -29.76 -5.07
N ILE A 29 7.90 -28.94 -6.08
CA ILE A 29 7.93 -29.35 -7.48
C ILE A 29 8.97 -28.50 -8.21
N LYS A 30 9.85 -29.19 -8.93
CA LYS A 30 10.87 -28.58 -9.77
C LYS A 30 10.18 -27.89 -10.93
N ASP A 31 10.20 -26.56 -10.92
CA ASP A 31 9.78 -25.83 -12.10
C ASP A 31 10.84 -26.04 -13.19
N LEU A 32 10.49 -26.77 -14.26
CA LEU A 32 11.28 -26.91 -15.49
C LEU A 32 11.57 -25.57 -16.18
N LYS A 33 11.09 -24.44 -15.67
CA LYS A 33 11.51 -23.11 -16.12
C LYS A 33 12.54 -22.46 -15.21
N GLN A 34 12.91 -23.12 -14.11
CA GLN A 34 13.77 -22.62 -13.03
C GLN A 34 14.96 -23.54 -12.73
N ALA A 35 15.04 -24.73 -13.33
CA ALA A 35 16.19 -25.63 -13.16
C ALA A 35 17.52 -24.97 -13.62
N ASN A 36 18.59 -25.21 -12.86
CA ASN A 36 19.93 -24.65 -13.02
C ASN A 36 20.39 -24.56 -14.48
N PHE A 37 20.63 -23.32 -14.94
CA PHE A 37 21.16 -23.00 -16.27
C PHE A 37 22.55 -23.61 -16.55
N GLN A 38 23.24 -24.15 -15.53
CA GLN A 38 24.60 -24.71 -15.66
C GLN A 38 24.69 -26.23 -15.63
N GLU A 39 23.72 -26.97 -15.08
CA GLU A 39 23.85 -28.44 -14.91
C GLU A 39 23.21 -29.28 -16.03
N THR A 40 22.41 -28.69 -16.93
CA THR A 40 21.64 -29.47 -17.94
C THR A 40 21.67 -28.85 -19.35
N MET A 41 22.86 -28.41 -19.80
CA MET A 41 23.03 -27.66 -21.05
C MET A 41 22.99 -28.49 -22.36
N LYS A 42 22.76 -29.81 -22.34
CA LYS A 42 22.68 -30.60 -23.60
C LYS A 42 21.30 -31.11 -24.01
N ASP A 43 20.36 -31.39 -23.09
CA ASP A 43 19.04 -31.96 -23.46
C ASP A 43 17.81 -31.22 -22.93
N TRP A 44 17.95 -30.20 -22.08
CA TRP A 44 16.78 -29.56 -21.44
C TRP A 44 15.85 -28.79 -22.39
N LYS A 45 16.38 -28.27 -23.51
CA LYS A 45 15.57 -27.64 -24.57
C LYS A 45 14.57 -28.60 -25.22
N LYS A 46 14.82 -29.91 -25.21
CA LYS A 46 13.88 -30.92 -25.74
C LYS A 46 12.68 -31.17 -24.81
N HIS A 47 12.84 -30.92 -23.51
CA HIS A 47 11.82 -31.19 -22.49
C HIS A 47 11.07 -29.94 -22.00
N LEU A 48 11.43 -28.75 -22.49
CA LEU A 48 10.62 -27.56 -22.27
C LEU A 48 9.36 -27.66 -23.14
N PRO A 49 8.15 -27.69 -22.56
CA PRO A 49 6.94 -27.64 -23.36
C PRO A 49 6.98 -26.34 -24.18
N LYS A 50 7.02 -26.48 -25.52
CA LYS A 50 6.86 -25.33 -26.42
C LYS A 50 5.56 -24.62 -26.02
N PRO A 51 5.54 -23.28 -25.95
CA PRO A 51 4.30 -22.58 -25.68
C PRO A 51 3.27 -23.03 -26.72
N SER A 52 2.10 -23.48 -26.28
CA SER A 52 1.04 -23.86 -27.20
C SER A 52 0.70 -22.67 -28.10
N LEU A 53 0.33 -22.94 -29.35
CA LEU A 53 -0.10 -21.88 -30.28
C LEU A 53 -1.20 -21.01 -29.65
N LEU A 54 -2.13 -21.65 -28.93
CA LEU A 54 -3.17 -20.97 -28.15
C LEU A 54 -2.58 -19.99 -27.12
N SER A 55 -1.55 -20.39 -26.37
CA SER A 55 -0.90 -19.48 -25.42
C SER A 55 -0.28 -18.28 -26.12
N ILE A 56 0.33 -18.46 -27.30
CA ILE A 56 0.93 -17.35 -28.06
C ILE A 56 -0.18 -16.39 -28.51
N ILE A 57 -1.25 -16.91 -29.10
CA ILE A 57 -2.41 -16.12 -29.56
C ILE A 57 -2.99 -15.30 -28.41
N ILE A 58 -3.19 -15.91 -27.23
CA ILE A 58 -3.71 -15.22 -26.05
C ILE A 58 -2.80 -14.04 -25.65
N TRP A 59 -1.48 -14.27 -25.56
CA TRP A 59 -0.55 -13.19 -25.17
C TRP A 59 -0.42 -12.10 -26.22
N VAL A 60 -0.52 -12.43 -27.51
CA VAL A 60 -0.59 -11.45 -28.60
C VAL A 60 -1.87 -10.61 -28.49
N ALA A 61 -3.03 -11.24 -28.26
CA ALA A 61 -4.29 -10.54 -28.08
C ALA A 61 -4.26 -9.60 -26.87
N VAL A 62 -3.71 -10.04 -25.74
CA VAL A 62 -3.53 -9.20 -24.54
C VAL A 62 -2.62 -8.01 -24.83
N ALA A 63 -1.53 -8.19 -25.58
CA ALA A 63 -0.62 -7.11 -25.94
C ALA A 63 -1.27 -6.10 -26.90
N LEU A 64 -1.98 -6.58 -27.92
CA LEU A 64 -2.71 -5.71 -28.87
C LEU A 64 -3.83 -4.92 -28.18
N LEU A 65 -4.60 -5.57 -27.31
CA LEU A 65 -5.66 -4.92 -26.55
C LEU A 65 -5.10 -3.85 -25.60
N GLY A 66 -4.00 -4.15 -24.90
CA GLY A 66 -3.30 -3.17 -24.07
C GLY A 66 -2.75 -2.00 -24.88
N GLY A 67 -2.16 -2.27 -26.05
CA GLY A 67 -1.65 -1.23 -26.95
C GLY A 67 -2.76 -0.31 -27.49
N LEU A 68 -3.91 -0.89 -27.84
CA LEU A 68 -5.10 -0.13 -28.23
C LEU A 68 -5.60 0.75 -27.08
N ALA A 69 -5.74 0.19 -25.88
CA ALA A 69 -6.20 0.93 -24.71
C ALA A 69 -5.28 2.13 -24.39
N TRP A 70 -3.96 1.93 -24.40
CA TRP A 70 -3.01 3.03 -24.24
C TRP A 70 -3.09 4.07 -25.35
N SER A 71 -3.28 3.65 -26.59
CA SER A 71 -3.43 4.56 -27.72
C SER A 71 -4.67 5.45 -27.56
N LEU A 72 -5.79 4.88 -27.11
CA LEU A 72 -7.02 5.63 -26.88
C LEU A 72 -6.90 6.59 -25.69
N ILE A 73 -6.27 6.17 -24.59
CA ILE A 73 -6.04 7.04 -23.42
C ILE A 73 -5.14 8.23 -23.77
N ALA A 74 -4.12 8.02 -24.61
CA ALA A 74 -3.10 9.01 -24.90
C ALA A 74 -3.41 9.92 -26.10
N LEU A 75 -4.10 9.41 -27.13
CA LEU A 75 -4.25 10.08 -28.43
C LEU A 75 -5.68 10.57 -28.72
N ALA A 76 -6.69 10.13 -27.96
CA ALA A 76 -8.04 10.62 -28.17
C ALA A 76 -8.09 12.14 -27.87
N GLN A 77 -8.37 12.94 -28.90
CA GLN A 77 -8.51 14.39 -28.82
C GLN A 77 -9.93 14.77 -29.25
N GLY A 78 -10.68 15.44 -28.38
CA GLY A 78 -12.02 15.98 -28.69
C GLY A 78 -13.22 15.04 -28.46
N GLU A 79 -13.00 13.73 -28.30
CA GLU A 79 -14.05 12.77 -27.89
C GLU A 79 -13.95 12.44 -26.39
N THR A 80 -15.09 12.18 -25.74
CA THR A 80 -15.11 11.76 -24.33
C THR A 80 -14.48 10.37 -24.22
N ILE A 81 -13.38 10.27 -23.47
CA ILE A 81 -12.72 8.99 -23.23
C ILE A 81 -13.50 8.23 -22.19
N ASN A 82 -13.79 6.97 -22.49
CA ASN A 82 -14.46 6.12 -21.54
C ASN A 82 -13.49 5.53 -20.51
N ALA A 83 -13.91 5.49 -19.24
CA ALA A 83 -13.15 4.93 -18.13
C ALA A 83 -12.73 3.46 -18.34
N ILE A 84 -13.45 2.69 -19.19
CA ILE A 84 -13.13 1.29 -19.48
C ILE A 84 -11.69 1.08 -19.97
N TRP A 85 -11.16 2.05 -20.74
CA TRP A 85 -9.84 1.91 -21.34
C TRP A 85 -8.73 1.89 -20.29
N PHE A 86 -8.90 2.60 -19.19
CA PHE A 86 -7.96 2.62 -18.06
C PHE A 86 -7.89 1.25 -17.38
N VAL A 87 -9.05 0.62 -17.18
CA VAL A 87 -9.14 -0.73 -16.59
C VAL A 87 -8.47 -1.75 -17.51
N ILE A 88 -8.74 -1.69 -18.81
CA ILE A 88 -8.14 -2.58 -19.81
C ILE A 88 -6.61 -2.38 -19.88
N ALA A 89 -6.15 -1.13 -19.96
CA ALA A 89 -4.72 -0.80 -20.01
C ALA A 89 -3.99 -1.33 -18.77
N ALA A 90 -4.57 -1.16 -17.58
CA ALA A 90 -4.01 -1.67 -16.33
C ALA A 90 -3.93 -3.20 -16.32
N VAL A 91 -5.05 -3.90 -16.58
CA VAL A 91 -5.10 -5.37 -16.56
C VAL A 91 -4.14 -5.98 -17.57
N CYS A 92 -4.12 -5.50 -18.82
CA CYS A 92 -3.21 -6.00 -19.84
C CYS A 92 -1.74 -5.78 -19.46
N SER A 93 -1.40 -4.58 -18.96
CA SER A 93 -0.03 -4.26 -18.54
C SER A 93 0.43 -5.09 -17.35
N TYR A 94 -0.44 -5.32 -16.35
CA TYR A 94 -0.14 -6.13 -15.18
C TYR A 94 0.03 -7.61 -15.52
N LEU A 95 -0.81 -8.16 -16.41
CA LEU A 95 -0.66 -9.53 -16.88
C LEU A 95 0.69 -9.73 -17.59
N ILE A 96 1.11 -8.78 -18.43
CA ILE A 96 2.41 -8.80 -19.10
C ILE A 96 3.55 -8.67 -18.07
N GLY A 97 3.47 -7.69 -17.16
CA GLY A 97 4.46 -7.46 -16.11
C GLY A 97 4.67 -8.68 -15.22
N TYR A 98 3.60 -9.28 -14.71
CA TYR A 98 3.65 -10.49 -13.88
C TYR A 98 4.19 -11.70 -14.66
N ARG A 99 3.73 -11.89 -15.90
CA ARG A 99 4.09 -13.07 -16.69
C ARG A 99 5.55 -13.07 -17.11
N PHE A 100 6.03 -11.94 -17.63
CA PHE A 100 7.32 -11.85 -18.28
C PHE A 100 8.36 -11.23 -17.36
N TYR A 101 8.10 -10.05 -16.79
CA TYR A 101 9.10 -9.31 -16.02
C TYR A 101 9.31 -9.88 -14.62
N ALA A 102 8.25 -10.13 -13.84
CA ALA A 102 8.39 -10.74 -12.51
C ALA A 102 9.04 -12.13 -12.57
N LEU A 103 8.65 -12.94 -13.57
CA LEU A 103 9.25 -14.25 -13.82
C LEU A 103 10.73 -14.14 -14.24
N TYR A 104 11.08 -13.12 -15.02
CA TYR A 104 12.45 -12.85 -15.40
C TYR A 104 13.33 -12.52 -14.19
N ILE A 105 12.85 -11.65 -13.29
CA ILE A 105 13.56 -11.32 -12.04
C ILE A 105 13.72 -12.57 -11.18
N GLN A 106 12.65 -13.35 -11.01
CA GLN A 106 12.70 -14.59 -10.24
C GLN A 106 13.74 -15.56 -10.79
N ARG A 107 13.86 -15.71 -12.11
CA ARG A 107 14.84 -16.62 -12.73
C ARG A 107 16.27 -16.09 -12.67
N LYS A 108 16.46 -14.78 -12.79
CA LYS A 108 17.81 -14.19 -12.91
C LYS A 108 18.44 -13.90 -11.56
N ILE A 109 17.66 -13.39 -10.62
CA ILE A 109 18.10 -12.96 -9.29
C ILE A 109 17.71 -13.96 -8.20
N MET A 110 16.42 -14.28 -8.05
CA MET A 110 15.94 -15.04 -6.88
C MET A 110 16.38 -16.51 -6.93
N ARG A 111 15.99 -17.26 -7.97
CA ARG A 111 16.25 -18.71 -8.09
C ARG A 111 15.78 -19.48 -6.85
N PRO A 112 14.45 -19.51 -6.60
CA PRO A 112 13.89 -20.19 -5.43
C PRO A 112 14.18 -21.68 -5.46
N ASN A 113 14.43 -22.23 -4.27
CA ASN A 113 14.65 -23.65 -4.06
C ASN A 113 13.74 -24.16 -2.94
N ASP A 114 12.66 -24.86 -3.31
CA ASP A 114 11.67 -25.37 -2.35
C ASP A 114 12.17 -26.59 -1.53
N LEU A 115 13.39 -27.08 -1.79
CA LEU A 115 14.11 -27.98 -0.86
C LEU A 115 14.62 -27.26 0.37
N ARG A 116 14.77 -25.93 0.34
CA ARG A 116 15.22 -25.13 1.48
C ARG A 116 14.04 -24.82 2.39
N ALA A 117 14.19 -25.09 3.69
CA ALA A 117 13.26 -24.64 4.70
C ALA A 117 13.29 -23.11 4.80
N THR A 118 12.12 -22.48 4.79
CA THR A 118 11.99 -21.04 5.09
C THR A 118 12.06 -20.82 6.60
N PRO A 119 12.29 -19.57 7.08
CA PRO A 119 12.33 -19.28 8.51
C PRO A 119 11.04 -19.69 9.24
N SER A 120 9.88 -19.59 8.58
CA SER A 120 8.61 -20.02 9.16
C SER A 120 8.61 -21.52 9.48
N GLU A 121 9.36 -22.32 8.72
CA GLU A 121 9.49 -23.76 8.95
C GLU A 121 10.62 -24.10 9.91
N SER A 122 11.82 -23.57 9.70
CA SER A 122 13.00 -23.91 10.52
C SER A 122 12.94 -23.35 11.94
N HIS A 123 12.29 -22.19 12.12
CA HIS A 123 12.15 -21.51 13.41
C HIS A 123 10.70 -21.47 13.90
N ASN A 124 9.86 -22.41 13.46
CA ASN A 124 8.45 -22.45 13.82
C ASN A 124 8.25 -22.47 15.34
N ASP A 125 7.80 -21.34 15.90
CA ASP A 125 7.54 -21.16 17.33
C ASP A 125 6.03 -21.14 17.64
N GLY A 126 5.19 -21.28 16.61
CA GLY A 126 3.74 -21.17 16.69
C GLY A 126 3.23 -19.78 17.11
N LYS A 127 4.11 -18.77 17.14
CA LYS A 127 3.83 -17.40 17.60
C LYS A 127 4.17 -16.40 16.51
N GLU A 128 5.45 -16.13 16.30
CA GLU A 128 5.95 -15.18 15.30
C GLU A 128 6.24 -15.89 13.98
N PHE A 129 6.87 -17.07 14.02
CA PHE A 129 7.16 -17.91 12.87
C PHE A 129 6.12 -19.03 12.78
N ASP A 130 5.28 -18.98 11.76
CA ASP A 130 4.23 -19.99 11.54
C ASP A 130 3.96 -20.13 10.03
N PRO A 131 4.25 -21.29 9.40
CA PRO A 131 4.02 -21.51 7.98
C PRO A 131 2.54 -21.32 7.68
N THR A 132 2.22 -20.28 6.91
CA THR A 132 0.84 -19.89 6.61
C THR A 132 0.46 -20.30 5.20
N ASN A 133 -0.80 -20.71 5.01
CA ASN A 133 -1.31 -21.01 3.68
C ASN A 133 -1.12 -19.81 2.74
N ARG A 134 -0.59 -20.05 1.54
CA ARG A 134 -0.22 -19.00 0.57
C ARG A 134 -1.34 -18.02 0.21
N VAL A 135 -2.61 -18.45 0.19
CA VAL A 135 -3.76 -17.59 -0.18
C VAL A 135 -4.10 -16.66 0.99
N VAL A 136 -4.06 -17.21 2.20
CA VAL A 136 -4.22 -16.45 3.44
C VAL A 136 -3.06 -15.45 3.59
N LEU A 137 -1.82 -15.90 3.34
CA LEU A 137 -0.64 -15.03 3.39
C LEU A 137 -0.64 -13.96 2.30
N PHE A 138 -1.09 -14.29 1.08
CA PHE A 138 -1.33 -13.29 0.05
C PHE A 138 -2.33 -12.24 0.52
N GLY A 139 -3.45 -12.67 1.11
CA GLY A 139 -4.44 -11.76 1.69
C GLY A 139 -3.88 -10.90 2.80
N HIS A 140 -3.08 -11.48 3.71
CA HIS A 140 -2.38 -10.74 4.76
C HIS A 140 -1.42 -9.70 4.19
N HIS A 141 -0.54 -10.11 3.27
CA HIS A 141 0.44 -9.23 2.67
C HIS A 141 -0.23 -8.10 1.91
N PHE A 142 -1.14 -8.42 0.98
CA PHE A 142 -1.94 -7.45 0.23
C PHE A 142 -2.70 -6.48 1.14
N ALA A 143 -3.37 -6.99 2.17
CA ALA A 143 -4.12 -6.14 3.08
C ALA A 143 -3.21 -5.22 3.90
N SER A 144 -2.00 -5.68 4.23
CA SER A 144 -1.02 -4.90 4.99
C SER A 144 -0.36 -3.82 4.14
N ILE A 145 -0.15 -4.05 2.84
CA ILE A 145 0.47 -3.05 1.92
C ILE A 145 -0.56 -2.06 1.34
N ALA A 146 -1.77 -2.54 1.04
CA ALA A 146 -2.88 -1.73 0.53
C ALA A 146 -3.60 -0.99 1.68
N GLY A 147 -2.94 0.03 2.21
CA GLY A 147 -3.49 0.99 3.18
C GLY A 147 -4.28 2.14 2.51
N ALA A 148 -4.23 3.35 3.08
CA ALA A 148 -4.89 4.53 2.52
C ALA A 148 -4.20 5.06 1.24
N GLY A 149 -2.88 4.97 1.20
CA GLY A 149 -2.05 5.58 0.16
C GLY A 149 -2.50 5.30 -1.28
N PRO A 150 -2.77 4.04 -1.70
CA PRO A 150 -3.22 3.75 -3.07
C PRO A 150 -4.62 4.28 -3.37
N LEU A 151 -5.43 4.65 -2.39
CA LEU A 151 -6.75 5.25 -2.59
C LEU A 151 -6.64 6.77 -2.66
N VAL A 152 -5.95 7.36 -1.69
CA VAL A 152 -5.88 8.81 -1.50
C VAL A 152 -4.98 9.50 -2.53
N GLY A 153 -3.78 8.94 -2.77
CA GLY A 153 -2.78 9.55 -3.65
C GLY A 153 -3.29 9.79 -5.08
N PRO A 154 -3.81 8.76 -5.77
CA PRO A 154 -4.36 8.90 -7.11
C PRO A 154 -5.53 9.88 -7.20
N VAL A 155 -6.42 9.85 -6.20
CA VAL A 155 -7.56 10.78 -6.15
C VAL A 155 -7.07 12.22 -6.05
N LEU A 156 -6.16 12.53 -5.13
CA LEU A 156 -5.61 13.89 -5.00
C LEU A 156 -4.82 14.32 -6.25
N ALA A 157 -4.08 13.38 -6.85
CA ALA A 157 -3.30 13.61 -8.06
C ALA A 157 -4.15 13.85 -9.32
N ALA A 158 -5.43 13.48 -9.30
CA ALA A 158 -6.35 13.74 -10.42
C ALA A 158 -6.43 15.23 -10.79
N GLN A 159 -6.13 16.14 -9.86
CA GLN A 159 -6.05 17.58 -10.15
C GLN A 159 -5.02 17.93 -11.24
N MET A 160 -4.01 17.09 -11.47
CA MET A 160 -2.94 17.29 -12.47
C MET A 160 -3.29 16.69 -13.84
N GLY A 161 -4.47 16.08 -13.97
CA GLY A 161 -4.90 15.35 -15.16
C GLY A 161 -4.76 13.84 -14.99
N TYR A 162 -5.49 13.08 -15.81
CA TYR A 162 -5.52 11.61 -15.67
C TYR A 162 -4.26 10.92 -16.19
N LEU A 163 -3.59 11.49 -17.21
CA LEU A 163 -2.59 10.75 -18.00
C LEU A 163 -1.29 10.50 -17.22
N PRO A 164 -0.67 11.51 -16.58
CA PRO A 164 0.55 11.30 -15.81
C PRO A 164 0.37 10.31 -14.67
N GLY A 165 -0.73 10.42 -13.93
CA GLY A 165 -1.07 9.51 -12.84
C GLY A 165 -1.23 8.07 -13.33
N THR A 166 -1.96 7.87 -14.44
CA THR A 166 -2.17 6.54 -15.04
C THR A 166 -0.85 5.88 -15.46
N ILE A 167 0.05 6.65 -16.11
CA ILE A 167 1.38 6.16 -16.50
C ILE A 167 2.19 5.76 -15.27
N TRP A 168 2.26 6.63 -14.26
CA TRP A 168 3.06 6.37 -13.09
C TRP A 168 2.54 5.18 -12.25
N ILE A 169 1.22 5.07 -12.05
CA ILE A 169 0.63 3.95 -11.32
C ILE A 169 1.00 2.62 -12.00
N ILE A 170 0.75 2.50 -13.32
CA ILE A 170 0.93 1.24 -14.04
C ILE A 170 2.40 0.89 -14.25
N PHE A 171 3.21 1.82 -14.76
CA PHE A 171 4.62 1.53 -15.05
C PHE A 171 5.49 1.59 -13.79
N GLY A 172 5.16 2.48 -12.85
CA GLY A 172 5.84 2.57 -11.56
C GLY A 172 5.71 1.27 -10.77
N VAL A 173 4.53 0.65 -10.70
CA VAL A 173 4.41 -0.65 -10.02
C VAL A 173 5.18 -1.75 -10.74
N ILE A 174 5.14 -1.80 -12.08
CA ILE A 174 5.78 -2.88 -12.84
C ILE A 174 7.30 -2.83 -12.69
N PHE A 175 7.88 -1.64 -12.80
CA PHE A 175 9.34 -1.48 -12.85
C PHE A 175 9.98 -1.06 -11.52
N ALA A 176 9.23 -0.50 -10.58
CA ALA A 176 9.73 -0.07 -9.28
C ALA A 176 9.08 -0.82 -8.11
N GLY A 177 7.79 -0.59 -7.84
CA GLY A 177 7.13 -1.12 -6.63
C GLY A 177 7.17 -2.64 -6.52
N GLY A 178 6.74 -3.35 -7.56
CA GLY A 178 6.77 -4.82 -7.59
C GLY A 178 8.20 -5.38 -7.51
N VAL A 179 9.18 -4.67 -8.09
CA VAL A 179 10.60 -5.06 -8.00
C VAL A 179 11.11 -4.93 -6.57
N GLN A 180 10.89 -3.78 -5.94
CA GLN A 180 11.32 -3.52 -4.57
C GLN A 180 10.70 -4.52 -3.62
N ASP A 181 9.39 -4.66 -3.64
CA ASP A 181 8.65 -5.46 -2.68
C ASP A 181 9.03 -6.94 -2.77
N MET A 182 9.07 -7.48 -3.99
CA MET A 182 9.50 -8.87 -4.23
C MET A 182 10.96 -9.14 -3.80
N LEU A 183 11.89 -8.22 -4.09
CA LEU A 183 13.31 -8.42 -3.76
C LEU A 183 13.59 -8.20 -2.26
N VAL A 184 12.93 -7.25 -1.62
CA VAL A 184 13.04 -7.06 -0.15
C VAL A 184 12.51 -8.31 0.56
N LEU A 185 11.34 -8.81 0.16
CA LEU A 185 10.77 -10.04 0.72
C LEU A 185 11.71 -11.23 0.54
N TRP A 186 12.24 -11.38 -0.67
CA TRP A 186 13.21 -12.42 -1.02
C TRP A 186 14.44 -12.42 -0.09
N TYR A 187 15.08 -11.26 0.05
CA TYR A 187 16.31 -11.16 0.83
C TYR A 187 16.08 -11.25 2.34
N SER A 188 14.92 -10.80 2.83
CA SER A 188 14.57 -10.87 4.24
C SER A 188 14.28 -12.32 4.68
N HIS A 189 13.46 -13.08 3.93
CA HIS A 189 13.18 -14.46 4.33
C HIS A 189 14.41 -15.37 4.23
N ARG A 190 15.41 -15.05 3.40
CA ARG A 190 16.70 -15.78 3.41
C ARG A 190 17.63 -15.40 4.56
N ARG A 191 17.26 -14.41 5.36
CA ARG A 191 18.03 -13.89 6.49
C ARG A 191 17.20 -13.93 7.76
N ARG A 192 16.46 -15.01 7.99
CA ARG A 192 15.63 -15.19 9.19
C ARG A 192 14.59 -14.08 9.41
N ALA A 193 13.98 -13.59 8.34
CA ALA A 193 13.00 -12.50 8.39
C ALA A 193 13.52 -11.21 9.04
N LYS A 194 14.83 -10.94 8.89
CA LYS A 194 15.46 -9.71 9.39
C LYS A 194 14.86 -8.45 8.77
N SER A 195 14.76 -7.40 9.60
CA SER A 195 14.37 -6.06 9.17
C SER A 195 15.39 -5.46 8.19
N ILE A 196 14.96 -4.46 7.41
CA ILE A 196 15.85 -3.75 6.47
C ILE A 196 17.08 -3.14 7.16
N GLY A 197 16.95 -2.66 8.40
CA GLY A 197 18.06 -2.13 9.18
C GLY A 197 19.08 -3.19 9.59
N ALA A 198 18.61 -4.38 9.98
CA ALA A 198 19.48 -5.53 10.24
C ALA A 198 20.17 -6.03 8.97
N MET A 199 19.47 -6.05 7.83
CA MET A 199 20.09 -6.39 6.55
C MET A 199 21.15 -5.35 6.14
N ALA A 200 20.91 -4.06 6.35
CA ALA A 200 21.88 -3.00 6.11
C ALA A 200 23.12 -3.14 7.01
N HIS A 201 22.93 -3.53 8.28
CA HIS A 201 24.03 -3.81 9.20
C HIS A 201 24.96 -4.91 8.67
N ASP A 202 24.38 -6.01 8.21
CA ASP A 202 25.12 -7.19 7.76
C ASP A 202 25.78 -6.99 6.39
N GLU A 203 25.09 -6.30 5.48
CA GLU A 203 25.51 -6.20 4.08
C GLU A 203 26.30 -4.92 3.81
N VAL A 204 25.97 -3.79 4.43
CA VAL A 204 26.67 -2.53 4.19
C VAL A 204 27.71 -2.28 5.27
N GLY A 205 27.30 -2.37 6.53
CA GLY A 205 28.17 -2.28 7.70
C GLY A 205 27.46 -1.67 8.91
N ARG A 206 28.10 -1.74 10.08
CA ARG A 206 27.50 -1.37 11.37
C ARG A 206 26.91 0.04 11.43
N PHE A 207 27.65 1.04 10.92
CA PHE A 207 27.19 2.42 10.89
C PHE A 207 25.97 2.60 9.96
N ALA A 208 26.02 2.02 8.77
CA ALA A 208 24.91 2.05 7.82
C ALA A 208 23.66 1.35 8.38
N GLY A 209 23.83 0.23 9.07
CA GLY A 209 22.74 -0.45 9.77
C GLY A 209 22.09 0.39 10.85
N GLY A 210 22.90 0.98 11.75
CA GLY A 210 22.38 1.88 12.79
C GLY A 210 21.68 3.11 12.23
N LEU A 211 22.26 3.74 11.22
CA LEU A 211 21.65 4.88 10.52
C LEU A 211 20.32 4.49 9.86
N THR A 212 20.29 3.36 9.15
CA THR A 212 19.09 2.82 8.49
C THR A 212 17.98 2.55 9.50
N SER A 213 18.27 1.81 10.58
CA SER A 213 17.26 1.51 11.60
C SER A 213 16.71 2.79 12.23
N PHE A 214 17.57 3.76 12.54
CA PHE A 214 17.15 5.03 13.14
C PHE A 214 16.24 5.84 12.21
N ILE A 215 16.64 6.07 10.95
CA ILE A 215 15.85 6.88 10.03
C ILE A 215 14.55 6.19 9.61
N VAL A 216 14.59 4.89 9.33
CA VAL A 216 13.39 4.12 8.94
C VAL A 216 12.41 4.07 10.10
N PHE A 217 12.88 3.95 11.34
CA PHE A 217 12.02 4.01 12.52
C PHE A 217 11.27 5.34 12.61
N ILE A 218 11.97 6.48 12.55
CA ILE A 218 11.32 7.81 12.65
C ILE A 218 10.36 8.04 11.48
N MET A 219 10.78 7.76 10.25
CA MET A 219 9.94 7.91 9.07
C MET A 219 8.68 7.03 9.16
N THR A 220 8.80 5.80 9.68
CA THR A 220 7.66 4.90 9.87
C THR A 220 6.69 5.43 10.92
N MET A 221 7.15 6.11 11.98
CA MET A 221 6.25 6.72 12.97
C MET A 221 5.37 7.81 12.35
N ILE A 222 5.95 8.62 11.45
CA ILE A 222 5.20 9.64 10.70
C ILE A 222 4.18 8.96 9.79
N VAL A 223 4.61 7.91 9.07
CA VAL A 223 3.73 7.15 8.17
C VAL A 223 2.55 6.53 8.92
N LEU A 224 2.80 5.89 10.07
CA LEU A 224 1.77 5.31 10.93
C LEU A 224 0.78 6.37 11.43
N ALA A 225 1.28 7.51 11.90
CA ALA A 225 0.43 8.60 12.40
C ALA A 225 -0.50 9.16 11.32
N VAL A 226 0.01 9.36 10.10
CA VAL A 226 -0.79 9.87 8.97
C VAL A 226 -1.83 8.85 8.52
N LEU A 227 -1.45 7.57 8.42
CA LEU A 227 -2.41 6.52 8.10
C LEU A 227 -3.52 6.46 9.16
N ALA A 228 -3.15 6.40 10.44
CA ALA A 228 -4.14 6.36 11.52
C ALA A 228 -5.03 7.61 11.57
N LEU A 229 -4.53 8.79 11.18
CA LEU A 229 -5.31 10.02 11.08
C LEU A 229 -6.43 9.90 10.04
N ILE A 230 -6.14 9.35 8.86
CA ILE A 230 -7.14 9.12 7.82
C ILE A 230 -8.21 8.13 8.32
N CYS A 231 -7.80 7.07 9.04
CA CYS A 231 -8.74 6.13 9.65
C CYS A 231 -9.66 6.81 10.68
N VAL A 232 -9.09 7.58 11.60
CA VAL A 232 -9.86 8.29 12.65
C VAL A 232 -10.83 9.29 12.04
N THR A 233 -10.39 10.07 11.06
CA THR A 233 -11.24 11.06 10.39
C THR A 233 -12.37 10.41 9.56
N ALA A 234 -12.14 9.22 8.99
CA ALA A 234 -13.17 8.45 8.30
C ALA A 234 -14.25 7.87 9.24
N MET A 235 -13.88 7.51 10.48
CA MET A 235 -14.82 6.92 11.47
C MET A 235 -15.46 7.94 12.41
N ALA A 236 -14.85 9.13 12.54
CA ALA A 236 -15.30 10.15 13.48
C ALA A 236 -16.77 10.52 13.26
N ASN A 237 -17.53 10.60 14.36
CA ASN A 237 -18.95 10.93 14.35
C ASN A 237 -19.83 9.98 13.50
N SER A 238 -19.37 8.77 13.18
CA SER A 238 -20.13 7.76 12.42
C SER A 238 -20.33 6.48 13.24
N ALA A 239 -21.50 6.34 13.87
CA ALA A 239 -21.88 5.15 14.64
C ALA A 239 -21.83 3.87 13.79
N TRP A 240 -22.28 3.97 12.53
CA TRP A 240 -22.23 2.86 11.57
C TRP A 240 -20.79 2.37 11.39
N ALA A 241 -19.86 3.27 11.07
CA ALA A 241 -18.47 2.93 10.79
C ALA A 241 -17.79 2.28 12.01
N VAL A 242 -17.92 2.89 13.19
CA VAL A 242 -17.31 2.40 14.43
C VAL A 242 -17.83 1.00 14.80
N PHE A 243 -19.16 0.79 14.74
CA PHE A 243 -19.75 -0.52 15.03
C PHE A 243 -19.23 -1.60 14.07
N SER A 244 -19.34 -1.34 12.77
CA SER A 244 -19.04 -2.35 11.74
C SER A 244 -17.55 -2.74 11.74
N ILE A 245 -16.66 -1.77 11.93
CA ILE A 245 -15.22 -2.02 12.04
C ILE A 245 -14.90 -2.73 13.37
N GLY A 246 -15.53 -2.32 14.47
CA GLY A 246 -15.40 -2.98 15.77
C GLY A 246 -15.77 -4.47 15.72
N MET A 247 -16.84 -4.81 15.01
CA MET A 247 -17.30 -6.20 14.83
C MET A 247 -16.30 -7.07 14.04
N THR A 248 -15.37 -6.49 13.29
CA THR A 248 -14.35 -7.29 12.58
C THR A 248 -13.34 -7.94 13.52
N ILE A 249 -13.18 -7.40 14.75
CA ILE A 249 -12.30 -7.96 15.77
C ILE A 249 -12.80 -9.33 16.25
N PRO A 250 -14.03 -9.48 16.79
CA PRO A 250 -14.53 -10.79 17.22
C PRO A 250 -14.68 -11.77 16.05
N ILE A 251 -15.03 -11.30 14.85
CA ILE A 251 -15.08 -12.17 13.65
C ILE A 251 -13.70 -12.73 13.35
N ALA A 252 -12.66 -11.89 13.35
CA ALA A 252 -11.30 -12.32 13.09
C ALA A 252 -10.76 -13.29 14.15
N LEU A 253 -11.07 -13.07 15.44
CA LEU A 253 -10.72 -13.99 16.51
C LEU A 253 -11.36 -15.37 16.31
N LEU A 254 -12.65 -15.40 15.94
CA LEU A 254 -13.36 -16.63 15.60
C LEU A 254 -12.69 -17.34 14.42
N MET A 255 -12.34 -16.60 13.37
CA MET A 255 -11.65 -17.15 12.19
C MET A 255 -10.26 -17.71 12.52
N GLY A 256 -9.48 -17.02 13.35
CA GLY A 256 -8.16 -17.47 13.80
C GLY A 256 -8.22 -18.76 14.61
N ILE A 257 -9.12 -18.82 15.60
CA ILE A 257 -9.35 -20.01 16.42
C ILE A 257 -9.86 -21.18 15.57
N TYR A 258 -10.75 -20.90 14.62
CA TYR A 258 -11.31 -21.93 13.74
C TYR A 258 -10.23 -22.59 12.86
N LEU A 259 -9.37 -21.77 12.25
CA LEU A 259 -8.28 -22.25 11.39
C LEU A 259 -7.17 -22.97 12.16
N LYS A 260 -6.93 -22.62 13.42
CA LYS A 260 -5.87 -23.25 14.23
C LYS A 260 -6.33 -24.51 14.94
N TYR A 261 -7.53 -24.52 15.52
CA TYR A 261 -7.96 -25.57 16.45
C TYR A 261 -9.21 -26.36 16.03
N ILE A 262 -10.16 -25.76 15.31
CA ILE A 262 -11.44 -26.42 15.01
C ILE A 262 -11.34 -27.26 13.74
N ARG A 263 -10.94 -26.66 12.62
CA ARG A 263 -10.76 -27.35 11.33
C ARG A 263 -9.53 -26.81 10.58
N PRO A 264 -8.32 -27.28 10.93
CA PRO A 264 -7.10 -26.89 10.26
C PRO A 264 -7.16 -27.14 8.75
N GLY A 265 -6.74 -26.14 7.97
CA GLY A 265 -6.65 -26.23 6.50
C GLY A 265 -7.96 -26.02 5.74
N HIS A 266 -9.13 -25.93 6.38
CA HIS A 266 -10.42 -25.68 5.72
C HIS A 266 -10.69 -24.18 5.50
N VAL A 267 -9.81 -23.55 4.72
CA VAL A 267 -9.84 -22.11 4.45
C VAL A 267 -11.15 -21.66 3.80
N ASN A 268 -11.74 -22.46 2.92
CA ASN A 268 -12.97 -22.09 2.20
C ASN A 268 -14.20 -21.95 3.13
N GLU A 269 -14.35 -22.85 4.11
CA GLU A 269 -15.49 -22.84 5.04
C GLU A 269 -15.49 -21.57 5.88
N ILE A 270 -14.34 -21.27 6.50
CA ILE A 270 -14.20 -20.10 7.37
C ILE A 270 -14.25 -18.79 6.58
N SER A 271 -13.83 -18.80 5.31
CA SER A 271 -13.97 -17.65 4.40
C SER A 271 -15.44 -17.29 4.21
N ALA A 272 -16.29 -18.29 3.95
CA ALA A 272 -17.73 -18.07 3.78
C ALA A 272 -18.38 -17.56 5.07
N ILE A 273 -18.06 -18.16 6.22
CA ILE A 273 -18.56 -17.73 7.54
C ILE A 273 -18.14 -16.28 7.82
N GLY A 274 -16.84 -15.97 7.68
CA GLY A 274 -16.32 -14.64 7.90
C GLY A 274 -16.98 -13.60 7.01
N PHE A 275 -17.13 -13.89 5.72
CA PHE A 275 -17.80 -13.01 4.76
C PHE A 275 -19.26 -12.74 5.13
N ILE A 276 -20.02 -13.77 5.48
CA ILE A 276 -21.43 -13.62 5.89
C ILE A 276 -21.54 -12.79 7.17
N LEU A 277 -20.73 -13.10 8.19
CA LEU A 277 -20.72 -12.34 9.45
C LEU A 277 -20.36 -10.87 9.23
N LEU A 278 -19.44 -10.61 8.30
CA LEU A 278 -19.06 -9.25 7.95
C LEU A 278 -20.20 -8.51 7.26
N LEU A 279 -20.88 -9.12 6.27
CA LEU A 279 -22.06 -8.51 5.67
C LEU A 279 -23.15 -8.22 6.72
N VAL A 280 -23.41 -9.16 7.62
CA VAL A 280 -24.34 -8.97 8.75
C VAL A 280 -23.92 -7.80 9.63
N ALA A 281 -22.63 -7.66 9.95
CA ALA A 281 -22.12 -6.53 10.72
C ALA A 281 -22.32 -5.19 10.00
N ILE A 282 -22.13 -5.15 8.68
CA ILE A 282 -22.31 -3.95 7.86
C ILE A 282 -23.78 -3.53 7.81
N PHE A 283 -24.69 -4.47 7.55
CA PHE A 283 -26.13 -4.20 7.56
C PHE A 283 -26.63 -3.85 8.97
N GLY A 284 -26.12 -4.54 9.99
CA GLY A 284 -26.39 -4.25 11.39
C GLY A 284 -25.91 -2.86 11.81
N GLY A 285 -24.81 -2.36 11.23
CA GLY A 285 -24.28 -1.02 11.49
C GLY A 285 -25.27 0.10 11.15
N ARG A 286 -26.05 -0.05 10.07
CA ARG A 286 -27.14 0.88 9.75
C ARG A 286 -28.19 0.91 10.84
N TRP A 287 -28.68 -0.27 11.22
CA TRP A 287 -29.67 -0.41 12.27
C TRP A 287 -29.18 0.19 13.60
N VAL A 288 -27.92 -0.05 13.97
CA VAL A 288 -27.30 0.55 15.16
C VAL A 288 -27.28 2.08 15.05
N SER A 289 -26.91 2.63 13.90
CA SER A 289 -26.82 4.08 13.68
C SER A 289 -28.18 4.79 13.74
N GLU A 290 -29.26 4.10 13.38
CA GLU A 290 -30.63 4.62 13.44
C GLU A 290 -31.32 4.33 14.79
N SER A 291 -30.68 3.52 15.66
CA SER A 291 -31.22 3.11 16.95
C SER A 291 -30.83 4.02 18.12
N SER A 292 -31.43 3.78 19.30
CA SER A 292 -31.02 4.41 20.56
C SER A 292 -29.58 4.11 20.96
N PHE A 293 -28.94 3.08 20.41
CA PHE A 293 -27.55 2.73 20.70
C PHE A 293 -26.52 3.57 19.92
N ALA A 294 -26.95 4.41 18.98
CA ALA A 294 -26.05 5.21 18.15
C ALA A 294 -25.06 6.05 18.97
N HIS A 295 -25.50 6.61 20.10
CA HIS A 295 -24.67 7.44 20.98
C HIS A 295 -23.45 6.72 21.56
N ILE A 296 -23.48 5.38 21.67
CA ILE A 296 -22.35 4.57 22.17
C ILE A 296 -21.23 4.51 21.12
N PHE A 297 -21.60 4.54 19.84
CA PHE A 297 -20.67 4.40 18.71
C PHE A 297 -20.34 5.72 18.02
N MET A 298 -21.05 6.81 18.32
CA MET A 298 -20.70 8.17 17.89
C MET A 298 -19.51 8.70 18.71
N LEU A 299 -18.32 8.24 18.37
CA LEU A 299 -17.09 8.64 19.05
C LEU A 299 -16.47 9.91 18.44
N SER A 300 -15.98 10.79 19.31
CA SER A 300 -15.20 11.96 18.89
C SER A 300 -13.87 11.53 18.27
N PRO A 301 -13.25 12.38 17.41
CA PRO A 301 -11.93 12.09 16.86
C PRO A 301 -10.89 11.76 17.93
N THR A 302 -10.88 12.50 19.05
CA THR A 302 -9.93 12.28 20.15
C THR A 302 -10.17 10.97 20.89
N ALA A 303 -11.43 10.56 21.10
CA ALA A 303 -11.75 9.25 21.68
C ALA A 303 -11.29 8.11 20.76
N LEU A 304 -11.50 8.25 19.45
CA LEU A 304 -11.05 7.28 18.46
C LEU A 304 -9.52 7.12 18.44
N VAL A 305 -8.75 8.20 18.63
CA VAL A 305 -7.28 8.08 18.74
C VAL A 305 -6.89 7.10 19.85
N TRP A 306 -7.47 7.24 21.05
CA TRP A 306 -7.19 6.35 22.17
C TRP A 306 -7.60 4.91 21.90
N TRP A 307 -8.76 4.69 21.27
CA TRP A 307 -9.20 3.36 20.88
C TRP A 307 -8.30 2.71 19.83
N VAL A 308 -7.89 3.45 18.80
CA VAL A 308 -6.97 2.95 17.76
C VAL A 308 -5.60 2.63 18.36
N MET A 309 -5.08 3.48 19.27
CA MET A 309 -3.84 3.21 20.00
C MET A 309 -3.95 1.94 20.85
N GLY A 310 -5.01 1.80 21.64
CA GLY A 310 -5.23 0.62 22.49
C GLY A 310 -5.36 -0.67 21.66
N TYR A 311 -6.14 -0.62 20.58
CA TYR A 311 -6.31 -1.74 19.66
C TYR A 311 -4.98 -2.17 19.02
N THR A 312 -4.25 -1.22 18.44
CA THR A 312 -2.98 -1.50 17.74
C THR A 312 -1.89 -1.99 18.69
N PHE A 313 -1.87 -1.50 19.93
CA PHE A 313 -1.01 -2.01 20.99
C PHE A 313 -1.26 -3.49 21.27
N ILE A 314 -2.52 -3.88 21.49
CA ILE A 314 -2.90 -5.28 21.74
C ILE A 314 -2.57 -6.14 20.51
N ALA A 315 -2.97 -5.69 19.31
CA ALA A 315 -2.76 -6.40 18.06
C ALA A 315 -1.28 -6.66 17.76
N ALA A 316 -0.38 -5.72 18.08
CA ALA A 316 1.05 -5.87 17.84
C ALA A 316 1.74 -6.87 18.79
N ILE A 317 1.15 -7.16 19.96
CA ILE A 317 1.71 -8.07 20.98
C ILE A 317 1.26 -9.52 20.75
N ILE A 318 0.00 -9.71 20.36
CA ILE A 318 -0.55 -11.06 20.19
C ILE A 318 0.01 -11.75 18.94
N PRO A 319 0.07 -13.10 18.91
CA PRO A 319 0.45 -13.87 17.73
C PRO A 319 -0.32 -13.47 16.48
N ALA A 320 0.37 -13.38 15.34
CA ALA A 320 -0.23 -12.85 14.09
C ALA A 320 -1.42 -13.69 13.63
N TRP A 321 -1.36 -15.02 13.78
CA TRP A 321 -2.42 -15.94 13.36
C TRP A 321 -3.73 -15.80 14.15
N ILE A 322 -3.71 -15.20 15.35
CA ILE A 322 -4.92 -15.03 16.19
C ILE A 322 -5.82 -13.91 15.66
N LEU A 323 -5.23 -12.78 15.28
CA LEU A 323 -5.98 -11.58 14.91
C LEU A 323 -5.56 -11.00 13.56
N LEU A 324 -4.28 -10.68 13.37
CA LEU A 324 -3.81 -9.96 12.18
C LEU A 324 -4.10 -10.76 10.92
N THR A 325 -3.57 -11.97 10.81
CA THR A 325 -3.72 -12.82 9.63
C THR A 325 -5.19 -13.12 9.30
N PRO A 326 -6.07 -13.57 10.22
CA PRO A 326 -7.47 -13.84 9.89
C PRO A 326 -8.28 -12.58 9.60
N ARG A 327 -8.02 -11.45 10.29
CA ARG A 327 -8.67 -10.16 9.99
C ARG A 327 -8.27 -9.65 8.63
N ASP A 328 -6.98 -9.69 8.32
CA ASP A 328 -6.44 -9.21 7.06
C ASP A 328 -6.94 -10.08 5.90
N TYR A 329 -7.05 -11.39 6.12
CA TYR A 329 -7.67 -12.30 5.17
C TYR A 329 -9.17 -12.04 4.98
N LEU A 330 -9.93 -11.79 6.06
CA LEU A 330 -11.32 -11.34 5.97
C LEU A 330 -11.43 -10.04 5.17
N SER A 331 -10.53 -9.10 5.45
CA SER A 331 -10.47 -7.83 4.75
C SER A 331 -10.23 -8.04 3.27
N MET A 332 -9.39 -9.02 2.87
CA MET A 332 -9.07 -9.31 1.47
C MET A 332 -10.32 -9.55 0.61
N PHE A 333 -11.32 -10.26 1.13
CA PHE A 333 -12.59 -10.45 0.41
C PHE A 333 -13.33 -9.15 0.16
N MET A 334 -13.41 -8.28 1.17
CA MET A 334 -13.95 -6.94 0.99
C MET A 334 -13.08 -6.13 0.05
N LYS A 335 -11.76 -6.24 0.17
CA LYS A 335 -10.80 -5.44 -0.57
C LYS A 335 -10.94 -5.69 -2.06
N ILE A 336 -10.75 -6.95 -2.45
CA ILE A 336 -10.77 -7.39 -3.84
C ILE A 336 -12.21 -7.41 -4.35
N GLY A 337 -13.17 -7.85 -3.54
CA GLY A 337 -14.59 -7.89 -3.93
C GLY A 337 -15.16 -6.52 -4.25
N THR A 338 -14.92 -5.52 -3.40
CA THR A 338 -15.40 -4.14 -3.63
C THR A 338 -14.80 -3.54 -4.89
N ILE A 339 -13.49 -3.69 -5.06
CA ILE A 339 -12.78 -3.16 -6.22
C ILE A 339 -13.18 -3.91 -7.50
N ALA A 340 -13.44 -5.21 -7.43
CA ALA A 340 -13.97 -5.98 -8.55
C ALA A 340 -15.39 -5.54 -8.92
N VAL A 341 -16.28 -5.32 -7.94
CA VAL A 341 -17.62 -4.76 -8.17
C VAL A 341 -17.53 -3.39 -8.84
N LEU A 342 -16.66 -2.51 -8.35
CA LEU A 342 -16.42 -1.20 -8.96
C LEU A 342 -15.86 -1.34 -10.38
N ALA A 343 -14.92 -2.24 -10.64
CA ALA A 343 -14.36 -2.47 -11.97
C ALA A 343 -15.42 -2.99 -12.96
N ILE A 344 -16.24 -3.95 -12.53
CA ILE A 344 -17.36 -4.46 -13.33
C ILE A 344 -18.38 -3.34 -13.60
N ALA A 345 -18.68 -2.53 -12.59
CA ALA A 345 -19.58 -1.39 -12.73
C ALA A 345 -19.05 -0.36 -13.72
N VAL A 346 -17.75 -0.02 -13.68
CA VAL A 346 -17.10 0.87 -14.67
C VAL A 346 -17.20 0.29 -16.07
N VAL A 347 -16.96 -1.01 -16.26
CA VAL A 347 -17.07 -1.67 -17.58
C VAL A 347 -18.51 -1.68 -18.10
N GLY A 348 -19.50 -1.83 -17.21
CA GLY A 348 -20.92 -1.89 -17.54
C GLY A 348 -21.55 -0.52 -17.78
N VAL A 349 -21.35 0.43 -16.85
CA VAL A 349 -21.88 1.80 -16.89
C VAL A 349 -21.14 2.64 -17.92
N ARG A 350 -19.84 2.38 -18.11
CA ARG A 350 -18.97 3.11 -19.04
C ARG A 350 -19.01 4.61 -18.78
N PRO A 351 -18.59 5.08 -17.60
CA PRO A 351 -18.60 6.51 -17.30
C PRO A 351 -17.60 7.27 -18.17
N ASP A 352 -17.96 8.49 -18.55
CA ASP A 352 -17.09 9.42 -19.25
C ASP A 352 -16.06 10.02 -18.31
N VAL A 353 -14.84 10.19 -18.81
CA VAL A 353 -13.79 10.93 -18.11
C VAL A 353 -14.00 12.43 -18.30
N THR A 354 -14.16 13.14 -17.20
CA THR A 354 -14.48 14.58 -17.16
C THR A 354 -13.25 15.47 -16.95
N ILE A 355 -12.17 14.90 -16.41
CA ILE A 355 -10.90 15.56 -16.18
C ILE A 355 -10.02 15.41 -17.45
N PRO A 356 -9.38 16.47 -17.98
CA PRO A 356 -8.53 16.35 -19.16
C PRO A 356 -7.23 15.56 -18.88
N ALA A 357 -6.52 15.18 -19.95
CA ALA A 357 -5.27 14.42 -19.87
C ALA A 357 -4.21 15.14 -19.01
N LEU A 358 -4.12 16.45 -19.18
CA LEU A 358 -3.30 17.38 -18.41
C LEU A 358 -4.14 18.61 -18.08
N THR A 359 -4.01 19.11 -16.86
CA THR A 359 -4.62 20.36 -16.39
C THR A 359 -3.57 21.46 -16.29
N ASN A 360 -3.99 22.71 -16.06
CA ASN A 360 -3.05 23.80 -15.77
C ASN A 360 -2.19 23.53 -14.53
N PHE A 361 -2.73 22.77 -13.56
CA PHE A 361 -2.02 22.41 -12.32
C PHE A 361 -0.88 21.42 -12.54
N ALA A 362 -0.75 20.81 -13.73
CA ALA A 362 0.44 20.05 -14.06
C ALA A 362 1.70 20.95 -14.17
N HIS A 363 1.51 22.24 -14.49
CA HIS A 363 2.59 23.17 -14.83
C HIS A 363 2.80 24.30 -13.82
N ASN A 364 1.99 24.40 -12.77
CA ASN A 364 2.08 25.45 -11.75
C ASN A 364 1.99 24.87 -10.33
N THR A 365 1.95 25.75 -9.33
CA THR A 365 1.96 25.37 -7.90
C THR A 365 0.63 25.70 -7.20
N ASP A 366 -0.37 26.15 -7.96
CA ASP A 366 -1.64 26.70 -7.46
C ASP A 366 -2.74 25.65 -7.27
N GLY A 367 -2.40 24.36 -7.38
CA GLY A 367 -3.32 23.25 -7.17
C GLY A 367 -4.03 23.34 -5.80
N PRO A 368 -5.38 23.40 -5.77
CA PRO A 368 -6.10 23.60 -4.51
C PRO A 368 -6.14 22.35 -3.62
N ALA A 369 -6.01 21.15 -4.19
CA ALA A 369 -5.96 19.90 -3.43
C ALA A 369 -4.59 19.70 -2.76
N PHE A 370 -3.52 19.97 -3.50
CA PHE A 370 -2.16 20.13 -2.97
C PHE A 370 -1.33 21.05 -3.87
N ALA A 371 -0.37 21.74 -3.27
CA ALA A 371 0.53 22.63 -3.99
C ALA A 371 1.73 21.87 -4.58
N GLY A 372 2.08 22.19 -5.82
CA GLY A 372 3.24 21.63 -6.53
C GLY A 372 2.94 21.33 -7.99
N SER A 373 3.97 21.41 -8.83
CA SER A 373 3.92 20.99 -10.23
C SER A 373 4.03 19.47 -10.37
N LEU A 374 3.76 18.95 -11.58
CA LEU A 374 3.79 17.52 -11.89
C LEU A 374 5.09 16.85 -11.44
N PHE A 375 6.24 17.35 -11.90
CA PHE A 375 7.53 16.88 -11.39
C PHE A 375 8.03 17.84 -10.30
N PRO A 376 8.32 17.36 -9.09
CA PRO A 376 8.35 15.95 -8.66
C PRO A 376 7.09 15.49 -7.90
N PHE A 377 6.12 16.37 -7.62
CA PHE A 377 5.09 16.12 -6.60
C PHE A 377 4.06 15.05 -6.99
N LEU A 378 3.78 14.83 -8.27
CA LEU A 378 2.88 13.74 -8.69
C LEU A 378 3.38 12.38 -8.16
N PHE A 379 4.67 12.11 -8.32
CA PHE A 379 5.31 10.85 -7.97
C PHE A 379 5.36 10.65 -6.44
N VAL A 380 5.51 11.74 -5.69
CA VAL A 380 5.50 11.75 -4.22
C VAL A 380 4.09 11.59 -3.66
N THR A 381 3.11 12.19 -4.31
CA THR A 381 1.70 12.09 -3.93
C THR A 381 1.16 10.69 -4.21
N ILE A 382 1.46 10.12 -5.38
CA ILE A 382 1.16 8.73 -5.74
C ILE A 382 2.36 7.84 -5.37
N ALA A 383 2.71 7.80 -4.09
CA ALA A 383 3.75 6.88 -3.62
C ALA A 383 3.18 5.44 -3.55
N CYS A 384 2.25 5.17 -2.63
CA CYS A 384 1.57 3.87 -2.58
C CYS A 384 0.69 3.66 -3.83
N GLY A 385 0.63 2.41 -4.30
CA GLY A 385 0.08 2.05 -5.62
C GLY A 385 1.10 2.09 -6.78
N ALA A 386 2.27 2.71 -6.61
CA ALA A 386 3.36 2.71 -7.60
C ALA A 386 4.70 2.28 -7.00
N LEU A 387 5.22 3.02 -6.00
CA LEU A 387 6.45 2.72 -5.27
C LEU A 387 6.32 3.22 -3.82
N SER A 388 6.39 2.31 -2.85
CA SER A 388 6.18 2.65 -1.45
C SER A 388 7.24 2.07 -0.53
N GLY A 389 7.86 2.91 0.30
CA GLY A 389 8.78 2.43 1.33
C GLY A 389 8.08 1.76 2.51
N PHE A 390 6.81 2.05 2.76
CA PHE A 390 6.00 1.36 3.76
C PHE A 390 5.95 -0.15 3.52
N HIS A 391 5.97 -0.58 2.26
CA HIS A 391 5.97 -2.01 1.90
C HIS A 391 7.25 -2.72 2.31
N VAL A 392 8.38 -2.00 2.38
CA VAL A 392 9.64 -2.53 2.91
C VAL A 392 9.44 -3.04 4.33
N MET A 393 8.60 -2.38 5.13
CA MET A 393 8.27 -2.83 6.48
C MET A 393 7.48 -4.13 6.48
N MET A 394 6.58 -4.34 5.52
CA MET A 394 5.80 -5.58 5.42
C MET A 394 6.64 -6.73 4.89
N SER A 395 7.44 -6.45 3.86
CA SER A 395 8.30 -7.41 3.16
C SER A 395 9.56 -7.77 3.94
N SER A 396 10.03 -6.93 4.87
CA SER A 396 11.12 -7.27 5.80
C SER A 396 10.67 -7.42 7.25
N GLY A 397 9.36 -7.35 7.51
CA GLY A 397 8.74 -7.48 8.83
C GLY A 397 7.82 -8.69 8.88
N THR A 398 6.51 -8.51 8.75
CA THR A 398 5.53 -9.59 9.00
C THR A 398 5.56 -10.75 8.00
N THR A 399 5.54 -10.46 6.71
CA THR A 399 5.38 -11.49 5.65
C THR A 399 6.47 -12.55 5.63
N PRO A 400 7.78 -12.23 5.76
CA PRO A 400 8.83 -13.25 5.75
C PRO A 400 8.80 -14.22 6.94
N HIS A 401 8.10 -13.88 8.04
CA HIS A 401 7.91 -14.79 9.17
C HIS A 401 6.88 -15.91 8.88
N LEU A 402 6.03 -15.72 7.85
CA LEU A 402 4.88 -16.58 7.56
C LEU A 402 5.02 -17.38 6.26
N ILE A 403 6.02 -17.07 5.43
CA ILE A 403 6.16 -17.63 4.08
C ILE A 403 6.59 -19.10 4.11
N ALA A 404 5.74 -19.99 3.61
CA ALA A 404 5.98 -21.42 3.67
C ALA A 404 7.03 -21.92 2.67
N LYS A 405 7.14 -21.29 1.48
CA LYS A 405 8.05 -21.70 0.40
C LYS A 405 8.67 -20.52 -0.33
N GLU A 406 9.94 -20.67 -0.73
CA GLU A 406 10.68 -19.67 -1.51
C GLU A 406 9.99 -19.34 -2.85
N SER A 407 9.36 -20.32 -3.49
CA SER A 407 8.65 -20.12 -4.77
C SER A 407 7.42 -19.21 -4.66
N GLN A 408 6.88 -19.00 -3.46
CA GLN A 408 5.70 -18.16 -3.22
C GLN A 408 6.01 -16.67 -3.24
N THR A 409 7.28 -16.27 -3.07
CA THR A 409 7.71 -14.87 -2.95
C THR A 409 7.25 -13.99 -4.13
N ARG A 410 7.27 -14.52 -5.36
CA ARG A 410 6.78 -13.78 -6.54
C ARG A 410 5.27 -13.54 -6.50
N MET A 411 4.49 -14.54 -6.08
CA MET A 411 3.04 -14.42 -6.01
C MET A 411 2.64 -13.43 -4.92
N ILE A 412 3.29 -13.51 -3.75
CA ILE A 412 2.94 -12.71 -2.59
C ILE A 412 3.40 -11.26 -2.77
N GLY A 413 4.70 -11.02 -3.00
CA GLY A 413 5.24 -9.65 -3.12
C GLY A 413 4.82 -8.98 -4.42
N TYR A 414 5.36 -9.42 -5.56
CA TYR A 414 5.08 -8.79 -6.86
C TYR A 414 3.59 -8.84 -7.21
N GLY A 415 2.92 -9.98 -6.97
CA GLY A 415 1.49 -10.09 -7.19
C GLY A 415 0.66 -9.17 -6.29
N GLY A 416 1.00 -9.08 -5.00
CA GLY A 416 0.33 -8.17 -4.06
C GLY A 416 0.42 -6.72 -4.52
N MET A 417 1.60 -6.30 -4.99
CA MET A 417 1.82 -4.96 -5.54
C MET A 417 0.97 -4.64 -6.76
N LEU A 418 0.83 -5.58 -7.70
CA LEU A 418 -0.03 -5.36 -8.87
C LEU A 418 -1.50 -5.20 -8.48
N PHE A 419 -1.98 -5.95 -7.48
CA PHE A 419 -3.33 -5.79 -6.97
C PHE A 419 -3.53 -4.44 -6.29
N GLU A 420 -2.57 -3.97 -5.48
CA GLU A 420 -2.62 -2.63 -4.89
C GLU A 420 -2.65 -1.53 -5.97
N SER A 421 -1.83 -1.67 -7.00
CA SER A 421 -1.81 -0.73 -8.12
C SER A 421 -3.10 -0.77 -8.94
N PHE A 422 -3.77 -1.92 -9.03
CA PHE A 422 -5.11 -1.99 -9.60
C PHE A 422 -6.13 -1.20 -8.76
N VAL A 423 -6.05 -1.29 -7.43
CA VAL A 423 -6.86 -0.45 -6.53
C VAL A 423 -6.59 1.04 -6.80
N ALA A 424 -5.34 1.44 -7.00
CA ALA A 424 -4.96 2.81 -7.33
C ALA A 424 -5.52 3.31 -8.67
N ILE A 425 -5.54 2.46 -9.71
CA ILE A 425 -6.21 2.78 -10.97
C ILE A 425 -7.71 2.94 -10.78
N MET A 426 -8.36 2.07 -10.00
CA MET A 426 -9.79 2.21 -9.74
C MET A 426 -10.12 3.49 -8.97
N ALA A 427 -9.27 3.90 -8.02
CA ALA A 427 -9.41 5.16 -7.31
C ALA A 427 -9.25 6.37 -8.23
N LEU A 428 -8.25 6.35 -9.11
CA LEU A 428 -8.06 7.38 -10.14
C LEU A 428 -9.28 7.46 -11.07
N VAL A 429 -9.70 6.32 -11.62
CA VAL A 429 -10.86 6.21 -12.53
C VAL A 429 -12.12 6.77 -11.87
N ALA A 430 -12.36 6.44 -10.60
CA ALA A 430 -13.50 6.97 -9.86
C ALA A 430 -13.43 8.50 -9.77
N ALA A 431 -12.28 9.06 -9.40
CA ALA A 431 -12.10 10.51 -9.28
C ALA A 431 -12.25 11.26 -10.60
N ILE A 432 -11.66 10.75 -11.69
CA ILE A 432 -11.70 11.40 -13.01
C ILE A 432 -13.04 11.23 -13.73
N SER A 433 -13.92 10.37 -13.22
CA SER A 433 -15.31 10.19 -13.71
C SER A 433 -16.32 11.04 -12.93
N LEU A 434 -15.90 11.72 -11.85
CA LEU A 434 -16.74 12.61 -11.08
C LEU A 434 -16.81 13.98 -11.73
N ASN A 435 -17.91 14.73 -11.56
CA ASN A 435 -17.97 16.12 -12.00
C ASN A 435 -16.81 16.93 -11.35
N PRO A 436 -16.00 17.68 -12.11
CA PRO A 436 -14.84 18.40 -11.57
C PRO A 436 -15.22 19.42 -10.47
N GLY A 437 -16.37 20.08 -10.59
CA GLY A 437 -16.86 21.00 -9.56
C GLY A 437 -17.19 20.31 -8.24
N ILE A 438 -17.74 19.10 -8.27
CA ILE A 438 -17.92 18.26 -7.08
C ILE A 438 -16.56 17.81 -6.53
N TYR A 439 -15.68 17.29 -7.39
CA TYR A 439 -14.33 16.87 -7.02
C TYR A 439 -13.57 17.98 -6.28
N TYR A 440 -13.55 19.21 -6.80
CA TYR A 440 -12.86 20.32 -6.14
C TYR A 440 -13.61 20.83 -4.91
N SER A 441 -14.94 20.78 -4.86
CA SER A 441 -15.67 21.11 -3.64
C SER A 441 -15.27 20.22 -2.46
N MET A 442 -15.01 18.93 -2.73
CA MET A 442 -14.60 17.96 -1.71
C MET A 442 -13.11 18.07 -1.35
N ASN A 443 -12.24 18.19 -2.35
CA ASN A 443 -10.79 18.15 -2.16
C ASN A 443 -10.16 19.54 -1.96
N THR A 444 -10.94 20.63 -2.05
CA THR A 444 -10.48 21.97 -1.71
C THR A 444 -10.70 22.24 -0.22
N PRO A 445 -9.63 22.48 0.53
CA PRO A 445 -9.68 22.77 1.97
C PRO A 445 -10.36 24.11 2.28
N GLN A 446 -10.97 24.24 3.46
CA GLN A 446 -11.74 25.44 3.84
C GLN A 446 -10.95 26.76 3.71
N ALA A 447 -9.68 26.77 4.12
CA ALA A 447 -8.81 27.95 3.95
C ALA A 447 -8.57 28.32 2.48
N SER A 448 -8.50 27.32 1.58
CA SER A 448 -8.39 27.55 0.15
C SER A 448 -9.71 28.02 -0.44
N ILE A 449 -10.86 27.50 0.03
CA ILE A 449 -12.19 28.00 -0.32
C ILE A 449 -12.32 29.48 0.04
N GLN A 450 -11.91 29.88 1.25
CA GLN A 450 -11.89 31.28 1.68
C GLN A 450 -11.07 32.16 0.73
N LYS A 451 -9.87 31.71 0.36
CA LYS A 451 -8.99 32.45 -0.57
C LYS A 451 -9.61 32.57 -1.98
N LEU A 452 -10.21 31.50 -2.49
CA LEU A 452 -10.80 31.43 -3.83
C LEU A 452 -12.13 32.18 -3.95
N ALA A 453 -12.95 32.18 -2.89
CA ALA A 453 -14.16 32.98 -2.81
C ALA A 453 -13.85 34.47 -2.61
N ALA A 454 -12.69 34.79 -2.00
CA ALA A 454 -12.24 36.16 -1.73
C ALA A 454 -13.35 37.01 -1.07
N SER A 455 -13.73 38.14 -1.69
CA SER A 455 -14.79 39.03 -1.20
C SER A 455 -16.19 38.39 -1.17
N SER A 456 -16.38 37.25 -1.83
CA SER A 456 -17.65 36.50 -1.84
C SER A 456 -17.78 35.52 -0.68
N TYR A 457 -16.73 35.33 0.14
CA TYR A 457 -16.77 34.45 1.31
C TYR A 457 -17.62 35.06 2.43
N GLN A 458 -18.51 34.25 3.01
CA GLN A 458 -19.38 34.64 4.12
C GLN A 458 -19.29 33.60 5.24
N ALA A 459 -18.80 34.01 6.41
CA ALA A 459 -18.54 33.11 7.54
C ALA A 459 -19.81 32.55 8.21
N ASP A 460 -20.94 33.23 8.04
CA ASP A 460 -22.26 32.87 8.56
C ASP A 460 -23.05 31.94 7.62
N LYS A 461 -22.54 31.69 6.40
CA LYS A 461 -23.18 30.84 5.40
C LYS A 461 -22.67 29.39 5.45
N SER A 462 -23.45 28.50 4.83
CA SER A 462 -23.12 27.09 4.68
C SER A 462 -21.78 26.88 3.95
N ALA A 463 -21.19 25.70 4.13
CA ALA A 463 -19.97 25.33 3.42
C ALA A 463 -20.23 25.24 1.90
N GLU A 464 -21.42 24.76 1.53
CA GLU A 464 -21.95 24.62 0.18
C GLU A 464 -22.05 25.97 -0.54
N TYR A 465 -22.59 26.99 0.13
CA TYR A 465 -22.66 28.36 -0.40
C TYR A 465 -21.27 28.89 -0.74
N ASN A 466 -20.34 28.80 0.22
CA ASN A 466 -18.98 29.31 0.06
C ASN A 466 -18.21 28.54 -1.02
N ALA A 467 -18.38 27.22 -1.09
CA ALA A 467 -17.81 26.40 -2.16
C ALA A 467 -18.37 26.79 -3.54
N ALA A 468 -19.69 27.01 -3.66
CA ALA A 468 -20.32 27.40 -4.91
C ALA A 468 -19.82 28.76 -5.45
N LYS A 469 -19.31 29.65 -4.58
CA LYS A 469 -18.65 30.91 -4.99
C LYS A 469 -17.15 30.75 -5.28
N ALA A 470 -16.49 29.79 -4.64
CA ALA A 470 -15.06 29.56 -4.78
C ALA A 470 -14.69 28.70 -6.01
N ILE A 471 -15.36 27.56 -6.20
CA ILE A 471 -14.94 26.52 -7.14
C ILE A 471 -14.96 26.96 -8.61
N PRO A 472 -15.91 27.79 -9.08
CA PRO A 472 -15.85 28.33 -10.44
C PRO A 472 -14.60 29.18 -10.74
N ASN A 473 -13.87 29.63 -9.70
CA ASN A 473 -12.62 30.39 -9.84
C ASN A 473 -11.37 29.48 -9.87
N VAL A 474 -11.53 28.16 -9.78
CA VAL A 474 -10.41 27.21 -9.91
C VAL A 474 -10.01 27.11 -11.38
N ALA A 475 -8.81 27.58 -11.70
CA ALA A 475 -8.28 27.63 -13.07
C ALA A 475 -7.71 26.27 -13.55
N MET A 476 -8.52 25.21 -13.46
CA MET A 476 -8.12 23.85 -13.84
C MET A 476 -7.95 23.68 -15.36
N MET A 477 -8.92 24.17 -16.12
CA MET A 477 -9.11 23.80 -17.53
C MET A 477 -8.09 24.50 -18.44
N PRO A 478 -7.40 23.78 -19.33
CA PRO A 478 -6.41 24.37 -20.24
C PRO A 478 -6.98 25.44 -21.20
N ASP A 479 -8.26 25.33 -21.53
CA ASP A 479 -8.99 26.27 -22.39
C ASP A 479 -9.49 27.53 -21.64
N GLY A 480 -9.26 27.62 -20.33
CA GLY A 480 -9.71 28.73 -19.49
C GLY A 480 -11.20 28.67 -19.12
N SER A 481 -11.92 27.59 -19.45
CA SER A 481 -13.30 27.40 -19.06
C SER A 481 -13.45 27.30 -17.53
N LYS A 482 -14.54 27.86 -17.01
CA LYS A 482 -14.85 27.78 -15.58
C LYS A 482 -15.46 26.43 -15.24
N LEU A 483 -15.17 25.95 -14.04
CA LEU A 483 -15.80 24.73 -13.53
C LEU A 483 -17.28 24.96 -13.25
N SER A 484 -18.12 24.05 -13.74
CA SER A 484 -19.51 23.90 -13.31
C SER A 484 -19.59 22.88 -12.18
N ILE A 485 -20.50 23.11 -11.24
CA ILE A 485 -20.80 22.20 -10.13
C ILE A 485 -22.15 21.58 -10.46
N ASP A 486 -22.15 20.37 -10.99
CA ASP A 486 -23.36 19.70 -11.48
C ASP A 486 -23.55 18.33 -10.86
N TRP A 487 -24.79 18.01 -10.51
CA TRP A 487 -25.17 16.71 -9.96
C TRP A 487 -26.62 16.37 -10.25
N GLU A 488 -26.88 15.28 -10.97
CA GLU A 488 -28.23 14.74 -11.23
C GLU A 488 -29.30 15.81 -11.57
N GLY A 489 -28.93 16.75 -12.46
CA GLY A 489 -29.82 17.84 -12.92
C GLY A 489 -29.88 19.09 -12.04
N THR A 490 -29.17 19.10 -10.92
CA THR A 490 -28.99 20.28 -10.05
C THR A 490 -27.62 20.93 -10.27
N THR A 491 -27.52 22.23 -9.99
CA THR A 491 -26.30 23.03 -10.22
C THR A 491 -25.93 23.90 -9.02
N GLY A 492 -24.64 24.19 -8.84
CA GLY A 492 -24.13 25.13 -7.84
C GLY A 492 -24.30 24.64 -6.40
N GLU A 493 -24.73 25.53 -5.51
CA GLU A 493 -24.96 25.22 -4.08
C GLU A 493 -25.95 24.05 -3.90
N LYS A 494 -27.07 24.07 -4.64
CA LYS A 494 -28.08 23.02 -4.59
C LYS A 494 -27.54 21.66 -5.03
N ALA A 495 -26.56 21.63 -5.94
CA ALA A 495 -25.90 20.39 -6.32
C ALA A 495 -25.13 19.80 -5.16
N LEU A 496 -24.39 20.62 -4.41
CA LEU A 496 -23.63 20.17 -3.25
C LEU A 496 -24.54 19.68 -2.12
N GLU A 497 -25.64 20.39 -1.86
CA GLU A 497 -26.67 19.96 -0.91
C GLU A 497 -27.31 18.62 -1.33
N GLN A 498 -27.62 18.47 -2.62
CA GLN A 498 -28.21 17.24 -3.14
C GLN A 498 -27.25 16.06 -3.07
N VAL A 499 -25.97 16.24 -3.42
CA VAL A 499 -24.96 15.17 -3.29
C VAL A 499 -24.85 14.73 -1.83
N ALA A 500 -24.75 15.69 -0.90
CA ALA A 500 -24.66 15.40 0.52
C ALA A 500 -25.88 14.59 0.99
N LYS A 501 -27.09 14.99 0.58
CA LYS A 501 -28.32 14.27 0.86
C LYS A 501 -28.35 12.86 0.27
N ASP A 502 -27.96 12.69 -0.99
CA ASP A 502 -27.99 11.39 -1.68
C ASP A 502 -27.04 10.38 -1.04
N VAL A 503 -25.87 10.84 -0.57
CA VAL A 503 -24.90 9.98 0.12
C VAL A 503 -25.16 9.87 1.63
N GLY A 504 -26.19 10.54 2.15
CA GLY A 504 -26.60 10.47 3.55
C GLY A 504 -25.68 11.21 4.52
N GLU A 505 -25.08 12.31 4.09
CA GLU A 505 -24.13 13.12 4.85
C GLU A 505 -24.63 14.56 5.04
N GLN A 506 -24.17 15.23 6.09
CA GLN A 506 -24.54 16.63 6.35
C GLN A 506 -23.87 17.60 5.37
N SER A 507 -22.65 17.29 4.95
CA SER A 507 -21.89 18.05 3.97
C SER A 507 -20.82 17.16 3.35
N ILE A 508 -20.46 17.46 2.10
CA ILE A 508 -19.32 16.87 1.38
C ILE A 508 -18.17 17.87 1.18
N VAL A 509 -18.39 19.14 1.49
CA VAL A 509 -17.44 20.22 1.21
C VAL A 509 -16.22 20.12 2.13
N SER A 510 -15.02 20.29 1.57
CA SER A 510 -13.75 20.22 2.29
C SER A 510 -13.54 18.93 3.10
N ARG A 511 -14.19 17.83 2.73
CA ARG A 511 -13.88 16.48 3.24
C ARG A 511 -12.66 15.93 2.51
N THR A 512 -11.55 16.64 2.70
CA THR A 512 -10.27 16.37 2.04
C THR A 512 -9.67 15.04 2.51
N GLY A 513 -8.82 14.45 1.69
CA GLY A 513 -8.12 13.20 2.01
C GLY A 513 -8.45 12.05 1.08
N GLY A 514 -9.08 12.30 -0.08
CA GLY A 514 -9.30 11.33 -1.15
C GLY A 514 -10.35 10.25 -0.88
N ALA A 515 -10.44 9.78 0.36
CA ALA A 515 -11.35 8.76 0.87
C ALA A 515 -12.84 9.11 0.65
N PRO A 516 -13.34 10.26 1.15
CA PRO A 516 -14.71 10.69 0.86
C PRO A 516 -14.99 10.85 -0.64
N THR A 517 -14.03 11.38 -1.40
CA THR A 517 -14.15 11.58 -2.85
C THR A 517 -14.31 10.25 -3.58
N LEU A 518 -13.52 9.24 -3.20
CA LEU A 518 -13.68 7.88 -3.72
C LEU A 518 -15.06 7.32 -3.37
N ALA A 519 -15.52 7.50 -2.12
CA ALA A 519 -16.82 7.00 -1.69
C ALA A 519 -17.99 7.63 -2.48
N VAL A 520 -17.96 8.96 -2.69
CA VAL A 520 -18.95 9.66 -3.54
C VAL A 520 -18.86 9.18 -4.99
N SER A 521 -17.65 9.03 -5.52
CA SER A 521 -17.44 8.58 -6.91
C SER A 521 -17.90 7.14 -7.13
N MET A 522 -17.59 6.24 -6.20
CA MET A 522 -18.05 4.86 -6.22
C MET A 522 -19.57 4.79 -6.11
N SER A 523 -20.18 5.59 -5.23
CA SER A 523 -21.63 5.71 -5.13
C SER A 523 -22.27 6.25 -6.41
N ASN A 524 -21.65 7.26 -7.04
CA ASN A 524 -22.06 7.81 -8.34
C ASN A 524 -22.01 6.76 -9.46
N ILE A 525 -21.02 5.87 -9.46
CA ILE A 525 -20.91 4.80 -10.48
C ILE A 525 -21.91 3.68 -10.18
N LEU A 526 -21.98 3.22 -8.94
CA LEU A 526 -22.77 2.04 -8.56
C LEU A 526 -24.27 2.28 -8.58
N HIS A 527 -24.75 3.49 -8.30
CA HIS A 527 -26.18 3.77 -8.37
C HIS A 527 -26.73 3.66 -9.81
N LYS A 528 -25.86 3.77 -10.82
CA LYS A 528 -26.21 3.62 -12.25
C LYS A 528 -26.27 2.16 -12.69
N VAL A 529 -25.91 1.21 -11.83
CA VAL A 529 -25.94 -0.23 -12.14
C VAL A 529 -27.37 -0.77 -11.94
N PRO A 530 -28.02 -1.37 -12.96
CA PRO A 530 -29.44 -1.75 -12.88
C PRO A 530 -29.81 -2.74 -11.75
N LEU A 531 -28.89 -3.63 -11.35
CA LEU A 531 -29.16 -4.72 -10.40
C LEU A 531 -28.90 -4.38 -8.92
N ILE A 532 -28.02 -3.42 -8.66
CA ILE A 532 -27.50 -3.11 -7.31
C ILE A 532 -27.48 -1.60 -6.99
N GLY A 533 -28.00 -0.80 -7.93
CA GLY A 533 -27.98 0.66 -7.88
C GLY A 533 -29.25 1.29 -7.32
N GLY A 534 -29.58 2.48 -7.83
CA GLY A 534 -30.67 3.35 -7.34
C GLY A 534 -30.18 4.41 -6.35
N THR A 535 -30.79 5.59 -6.41
CA THR A 535 -30.45 6.74 -5.54
C THR A 535 -30.57 6.40 -4.06
N ASN A 536 -31.56 5.59 -3.68
CA ASN A 536 -31.73 5.12 -2.30
C ASN A 536 -30.56 4.26 -1.77
N MET A 537 -29.75 3.69 -2.66
CA MET A 537 -28.56 2.89 -2.32
C MET A 537 -27.29 3.73 -2.27
N MET A 538 -27.33 5.00 -2.66
CA MET A 538 -26.14 5.85 -2.70
C MET A 538 -25.51 6.05 -1.33
N GLY A 539 -26.32 6.31 -0.31
CA GLY A 539 -25.85 6.38 1.08
C GLY A 539 -25.23 5.07 1.56
N PHE A 540 -25.82 3.92 1.17
CA PHE A 540 -25.23 2.61 1.48
C PHE A 540 -23.85 2.44 0.83
N TRP A 541 -23.72 2.70 -0.47
CA TRP A 541 -22.45 2.53 -1.20
C TRP A 541 -21.37 3.49 -0.71
N TYR A 542 -21.75 4.72 -0.36
CA TYR A 542 -20.84 5.69 0.22
C TYR A 542 -20.32 5.24 1.60
N HIS A 543 -21.20 4.89 2.53
CA HIS A 543 -20.79 4.44 3.87
C HIS A 543 -20.04 3.10 3.82
N PHE A 544 -20.44 2.21 2.91
CA PHE A 544 -19.74 0.97 2.61
C PHE A 544 -18.30 1.25 2.18
N ALA A 545 -18.08 2.19 1.24
CA ALA A 545 -16.75 2.58 0.79
C ALA A 545 -15.91 3.22 1.91
N ILE A 546 -16.46 4.14 2.70
CA ILE A 546 -15.72 4.75 3.82
C ILE A 546 -15.28 3.70 4.85
N MET A 547 -16.17 2.79 5.21
CA MET A 547 -15.89 1.74 6.18
C MET A 547 -14.90 0.71 5.64
N PHE A 548 -15.04 0.31 4.37
CA PHE A 548 -14.06 -0.54 3.66
C PHE A 548 -12.66 0.06 3.76
N GLU A 549 -12.53 1.36 3.51
CA GLU A 549 -11.24 2.04 3.54
C GLU A 549 -10.70 2.15 4.97
N ALA A 550 -11.50 2.57 5.94
CA ALA A 550 -11.06 2.65 7.33
C ALA A 550 -10.58 1.28 7.86
N LEU A 551 -11.24 0.19 7.45
CA LEU A 551 -10.80 -1.17 7.76
C LEU A 551 -9.44 -1.52 7.13
N PHE A 552 -9.18 -1.09 5.88
CA PHE A 552 -7.88 -1.26 5.24
C PHE A 552 -6.79 -0.59 6.05
N ILE A 553 -7.03 0.67 6.42
CA ILE A 553 -6.05 1.50 7.09
C ILE A 553 -5.72 0.93 8.46
N LEU A 554 -6.75 0.53 9.22
CA LEU A 554 -6.55 -0.06 10.53
C LEU A 554 -5.78 -1.39 10.46
N SER A 555 -5.89 -2.14 9.36
CA SER A 555 -5.09 -3.35 9.11
C SER A 555 -3.62 -3.00 8.91
N ALA A 556 -3.34 -2.08 8.00
CA ALA A 556 -1.99 -1.58 7.71
C ALA A 556 -1.31 -0.99 8.95
N VAL A 557 -1.99 -0.17 9.75
CA VAL A 557 -1.44 0.43 10.98
C VAL A 557 -1.03 -0.65 11.99
N SER A 558 -1.85 -1.69 12.16
CA SER A 558 -1.55 -2.79 13.10
C SER A 558 -0.35 -3.63 12.66
N ALA A 559 -0.29 -4.01 11.37
CA ALA A 559 0.82 -4.77 10.80
C ALA A 559 2.13 -3.97 10.81
N ALA A 560 2.06 -2.67 10.56
CA ALA A 560 3.22 -1.78 10.61
C ALA A 560 3.69 -1.48 12.03
N THR A 561 2.79 -1.38 13.01
CA THR A 561 3.18 -1.28 14.43
C THR A 561 3.99 -2.51 14.83
N LYS A 562 3.52 -3.71 14.47
CA LYS A 562 4.25 -4.97 14.68
C LYS A 562 5.58 -5.03 13.93
N SER A 563 5.62 -4.61 12.65
CA SER A 563 6.86 -4.61 11.87
C SER A 563 7.91 -3.61 12.40
N THR A 564 7.45 -2.46 12.89
CA THR A 564 8.33 -1.47 13.52
C THR A 564 8.90 -1.99 14.83
N ARG A 565 8.15 -2.81 15.57
CA ARG A 565 8.67 -3.49 16.76
C ARG A 565 9.84 -4.40 16.41
N TYR A 566 9.76 -5.18 15.33
CA TYR A 566 10.90 -5.98 14.88
C TYR A 566 12.12 -5.12 14.53
N LEU A 567 11.91 -4.00 13.82
CA LEU A 567 12.96 -3.05 13.49
C LEU A 567 13.63 -2.46 14.75
N LEU A 568 12.81 -2.07 15.75
CA LEU A 568 13.31 -1.55 17.01
C LEU A 568 14.05 -2.63 17.81
N ASN A 569 13.51 -3.84 17.89
CA ASN A 569 14.13 -4.97 18.58
C ASN A 569 15.48 -5.32 17.96
N ASP A 570 15.57 -5.37 16.62
CA ASP A 570 16.83 -5.58 15.90
C ASP A 570 17.85 -4.47 16.19
N ALA A 571 17.41 -3.21 16.27
CA ALA A 571 18.28 -2.10 16.64
C ALA A 571 18.79 -2.24 18.10
N LEU A 572 17.91 -2.65 19.02
CA LEU A 572 18.22 -2.83 20.45
C LEU A 572 19.16 -4.02 20.70
N ARG A 573 19.11 -5.08 19.88
CA ARG A 573 20.08 -6.20 19.94
C ARG A 573 21.54 -5.75 19.80
N GLY A 574 21.78 -4.63 19.10
CA GLY A 574 23.11 -4.02 19.00
C GLY A 574 23.65 -3.45 20.33
N PHE A 575 22.79 -3.22 21.32
CA PHE A 575 23.12 -2.61 22.60
C PHE A 575 23.09 -3.62 23.75
N LYS A 576 24.18 -4.39 23.92
CA LYS A 576 24.30 -5.44 24.95
C LYS A 576 23.93 -5.02 26.38
N LYS A 577 24.06 -3.72 26.73
CA LYS A 577 23.70 -3.18 28.05
C LYS A 577 22.19 -3.18 28.34
N LEU A 578 21.35 -3.22 27.30
CA LEU A 578 19.89 -3.26 27.42
C LEU A 578 19.34 -4.68 27.64
N GLY A 579 20.23 -5.67 27.83
CA GLY A 579 19.87 -7.04 28.13
C GLY A 579 18.96 -7.64 27.06
N ARG A 580 17.84 -8.20 27.51
CA ARG A 580 16.86 -8.94 26.67
C ARG A 580 15.84 -8.04 25.98
N LEU A 581 15.97 -6.71 26.04
CA LEU A 581 15.02 -5.80 25.39
C LEU A 581 14.98 -5.95 23.87
N GLY A 582 16.04 -6.48 23.24
CA GLY A 582 16.04 -6.83 21.82
C GLY A 582 15.47 -8.22 21.49
N ASP A 583 15.09 -9.03 22.49
CA ASP A 583 14.53 -10.36 22.27
C ASP A 583 13.06 -10.25 21.95
N ASP A 584 12.67 -10.65 20.73
CA ASP A 584 11.27 -10.59 20.33
C ASP A 584 10.41 -11.53 21.17
N ASP A 585 10.91 -12.71 21.53
CA ASP A 585 10.15 -13.73 22.26
C ASP A 585 9.86 -13.38 23.72
N TRP A 586 10.52 -12.36 24.27
CA TRP A 586 10.36 -11.96 25.66
C TRP A 586 9.19 -10.98 25.83
N LEU A 587 8.13 -11.42 26.51
CA LEU A 587 6.90 -10.65 26.66
C LEU A 587 7.10 -9.21 27.20
N PRO A 588 7.95 -8.94 28.21
CA PRO A 588 8.27 -7.57 28.62
C PRO A 588 8.92 -6.73 27.52
N SER A 589 9.81 -7.29 26.69
CA SER A 589 10.31 -6.58 25.50
C SER A 589 9.17 -6.23 24.57
N LYS A 590 8.30 -7.20 24.22
CA LYS A 590 7.14 -6.95 23.35
C LYS A 590 6.28 -5.79 23.86
N ILE A 591 5.96 -5.79 25.15
CA ILE A 591 5.14 -4.76 25.79
C ILE A 591 5.83 -3.39 25.75
N ILE A 592 7.09 -3.30 26.20
CA ILE A 592 7.82 -2.04 26.32
C ILE A 592 8.05 -1.42 24.94
N THR A 593 8.56 -2.20 23.99
CA THR A 593 8.86 -1.71 22.64
C THR A 593 7.59 -1.29 21.89
N THR A 594 6.50 -2.05 22.03
CA THR A 594 5.19 -1.66 21.47
C THR A 594 4.67 -0.40 22.13
N ALA A 595 4.80 -0.24 23.46
CA ALA A 595 4.36 0.96 24.17
C ALA A 595 5.09 2.21 23.69
N VAL A 596 6.41 2.12 23.47
CA VAL A 596 7.21 3.22 22.90
C VAL A 596 6.72 3.57 21.51
N ILE A 597 6.54 2.58 20.64
CA ILE A 597 6.07 2.79 19.27
C ILE A 597 4.70 3.46 19.25
N VAL A 598 3.71 2.87 19.93
CA VAL A 598 2.34 3.39 20.01
C VAL A 598 2.28 4.76 20.66
N GLY A 599 3.09 5.00 21.69
CA GLY A 599 3.20 6.32 22.31
C GLY A 599 3.72 7.39 21.35
N VAL A 600 4.76 7.08 20.56
CA VAL A 600 5.38 8.04 19.63
C VAL A 600 4.45 8.38 18.47
N TRP A 601 3.97 7.39 17.71
CA TRP A 601 3.07 7.69 16.58
C TRP A 601 1.69 8.15 17.06
N GLY A 602 1.22 7.68 18.23
CA GLY A 602 -0.02 8.12 18.86
C GLY A 602 0.03 9.60 19.28
N ALA A 603 1.16 10.08 19.80
CA ALA A 603 1.36 11.51 20.08
C ALA A 603 1.33 12.36 18.80
N LEU A 604 1.94 11.87 17.71
CA LEU A 604 1.84 12.51 16.39
C LEU A 604 0.39 12.53 15.88
N LEU A 605 -0.35 11.44 16.08
CA LEU A 605 -1.77 11.35 15.71
C LEU A 605 -2.63 12.34 16.51
N LEU A 606 -2.44 12.42 17.83
CA LEU A 606 -3.16 13.39 18.68
C LEU A 606 -2.90 14.83 18.22
N MET A 607 -1.65 15.16 17.88
CA MET A 607 -1.32 16.47 17.30
C MET A 607 -2.04 16.70 15.98
N GLY A 608 -2.12 15.68 15.10
CA GLY A 608 -2.82 15.78 13.82
C GLY A 608 -4.33 15.97 13.96
N VAL A 609 -4.99 15.21 14.84
CA VAL A 609 -6.44 15.30 15.08
C VAL A 609 -6.82 16.62 15.75
N SER A 610 -5.94 17.17 16.59
CA SER A 610 -6.21 18.41 17.33
C SER A 610 -5.82 19.68 16.57
N ASP A 611 -5.32 19.58 15.32
CA ASP A 611 -4.89 20.73 14.54
C ASP A 611 -6.09 21.44 13.85
N PRO A 612 -6.39 22.71 14.20
CA PRO A 612 -7.50 23.47 13.63
C PRO A 612 -7.38 23.76 12.13
N ASN A 613 -6.19 23.60 11.53
CA ASN A 613 -5.99 23.76 10.08
C ASN A 613 -6.28 22.48 9.27
N GLY A 614 -6.81 21.43 9.89
CA GLY A 614 -7.09 20.14 9.25
C GLY A 614 -5.81 19.33 9.08
N GLY A 615 -5.33 18.74 10.19
CA GLY A 615 -3.98 18.16 10.38
C GLY A 615 -3.48 17.09 9.39
N ILE A 616 -4.28 16.73 8.38
CA ILE A 616 -3.85 15.96 7.21
C ILE A 616 -2.86 16.79 6.35
N LYS A 617 -3.11 18.09 6.16
CA LYS A 617 -2.33 18.92 5.22
C LYS A 617 -0.86 19.02 5.51
N ILE A 618 -0.52 19.16 6.78
CA ILE A 618 0.84 19.46 7.14
C ILE A 618 1.63 18.16 7.05
N MET A 619 1.13 17.04 7.59
CA MET A 619 1.89 15.79 7.58
C MET A 619 1.91 15.05 6.23
N TYR A 620 0.96 15.26 5.31
CA TYR A 620 0.87 14.46 4.08
C TYR A 620 2.05 14.64 3.09
N PRO A 621 2.55 15.87 2.83
CA PRO A 621 3.74 16.04 1.99
C PRO A 621 4.99 15.41 2.62
N LEU A 622 5.14 15.50 3.95
CA LEU A 622 6.23 14.83 4.65
C LEU A 622 6.08 13.31 4.60
N PHE A 623 4.85 12.80 4.71
CA PHE A 623 4.53 11.38 4.53
C PHE A 623 5.00 10.87 3.18
N GLY A 624 4.66 11.52 2.07
CA GLY A 624 5.03 11.06 0.73
C GLY A 624 6.56 11.03 0.54
N ILE A 625 7.25 12.08 0.99
CA ILE A 625 8.71 12.17 0.93
C ILE A 625 9.35 11.09 1.82
N SER A 626 8.95 10.98 3.09
CA SER A 626 9.47 9.97 4.01
C SER A 626 9.23 8.56 3.49
N ASN A 627 8.07 8.29 2.89
CA ASN A 627 7.74 7.00 2.32
C ASN A 627 8.66 6.65 1.15
N GLN A 628 8.90 7.57 0.21
CA GLN A 628 9.84 7.32 -0.88
C GLN A 628 11.30 7.28 -0.42
N LEU A 629 11.69 8.04 0.60
CA LEU A 629 13.04 7.94 1.17
C LEU A 629 13.31 6.54 1.77
N ILE A 630 12.31 5.90 2.40
CA ILE A 630 12.44 4.50 2.83
C ILE A 630 12.60 3.56 1.62
N ALA A 631 11.86 3.80 0.53
CA ALA A 631 11.97 3.04 -0.71
C ALA A 631 13.40 3.13 -1.30
N ALA A 632 13.95 4.33 -1.41
CA ALA A 632 15.31 4.58 -1.88
C ALA A 632 16.36 3.85 -1.02
N VAL A 633 16.21 3.89 0.31
CA VAL A 633 17.06 3.15 1.24
C VAL A 633 17.02 1.64 0.95
N ALA A 634 15.82 1.08 0.81
CA ALA A 634 15.65 -0.35 0.56
C ALA A 634 16.22 -0.77 -0.79
N LEU A 635 15.93 -0.03 -1.86
CA LEU A 635 16.45 -0.30 -3.20
C LEU A 635 17.98 -0.20 -3.24
N ALA A 636 18.59 0.74 -2.51
CA ALA A 636 20.05 0.85 -2.40
C ALA A 636 20.67 -0.38 -1.73
N ILE A 637 20.08 -0.85 -0.62
CA ILE A 637 20.54 -2.06 0.08
C ILE A 637 20.33 -3.30 -0.79
N VAL A 638 19.20 -3.39 -1.51
CA VAL A 638 18.93 -4.46 -2.49
C VAL A 638 19.99 -4.46 -3.60
N CYS A 639 20.38 -3.30 -4.13
CA CYS A 639 21.46 -3.21 -5.12
C CYS A 639 22.78 -3.78 -4.58
N VAL A 640 23.15 -3.44 -3.34
CA VAL A 640 24.34 -4.00 -2.68
C VAL A 640 24.26 -5.53 -2.59
N MET A 641 23.10 -6.08 -2.19
CA MET A 641 22.88 -7.52 -2.06
C MET A 641 22.91 -8.25 -3.42
N VAL A 642 22.31 -7.69 -4.46
CA VAL A 642 22.34 -8.25 -5.83
C VAL A 642 23.78 -8.33 -6.34
N ILE A 643 24.57 -7.27 -6.15
CA ILE A 643 25.98 -7.25 -6.55
C ILE A 643 26.79 -8.27 -5.74
N ARG A 644 26.58 -8.33 -4.41
CA ARG A 644 27.29 -9.29 -3.56
C ARG A 644 27.00 -10.73 -3.93
N LYS A 645 25.78 -11.05 -4.36
CA LYS A 645 25.45 -12.38 -4.89
C LYS A 645 26.11 -12.71 -6.24
N GLY A 646 26.88 -11.79 -6.83
CA GLY A 646 27.54 -11.97 -8.12
C GLY A 646 26.61 -11.72 -9.31
N TYR A 647 25.46 -11.07 -9.09
CA TYR A 647 24.46 -10.81 -10.12
C TYR A 647 24.58 -9.41 -10.73
N LEU A 648 25.82 -8.91 -10.88
CA LEU A 648 26.11 -7.58 -11.42
C LEU A 648 25.39 -7.30 -12.75
N LYS A 649 25.31 -8.30 -13.64
CA LYS A 649 24.59 -8.20 -14.93
C LYS A 649 23.12 -7.79 -14.79
N TRP A 650 22.50 -8.09 -13.66
CA TRP A 650 21.07 -7.87 -13.40
C TRP A 650 20.80 -6.74 -12.41
N VAL A 651 21.83 -6.02 -11.94
CA VAL A 651 21.67 -4.93 -10.96
C VAL A 651 20.84 -3.75 -11.48
N TRP A 652 20.76 -3.57 -12.80
CA TRP A 652 19.92 -2.53 -13.39
C TRP A 652 18.43 -2.66 -13.00
N ILE A 653 17.97 -3.87 -12.66
CA ILE A 653 16.59 -4.15 -12.24
C ILE A 653 16.21 -3.32 -11.00
N PRO A 654 16.94 -3.40 -9.87
CA PRO A 654 16.70 -2.49 -8.74
C PRO A 654 17.37 -1.11 -8.88
N ALA A 655 18.42 -0.95 -9.69
CA ALA A 655 19.15 0.33 -9.78
C ALA A 655 18.40 1.41 -10.59
N LEU A 656 17.69 1.03 -11.66
CA LEU A 656 16.89 1.99 -12.44
C LEU A 656 15.77 2.64 -11.60
N PRO A 657 14.92 1.87 -10.88
CA PRO A 657 13.92 2.49 -10.01
C PRO A 657 14.56 3.26 -8.86
N LEU A 658 15.71 2.83 -8.34
CA LEU A 658 16.46 3.59 -7.32
C LEU A 658 16.84 4.98 -7.82
N VAL A 659 17.43 5.08 -9.02
CA VAL A 659 17.85 6.36 -9.59
C VAL A 659 16.64 7.26 -9.81
N TRP A 660 15.55 6.71 -10.35
CA TRP A 660 14.32 7.46 -10.56
C TRP A 660 13.74 8.01 -9.25
N ASP A 661 13.60 7.15 -8.23
CA ASP A 661 13.09 7.51 -6.91
C ASP A 661 13.97 8.58 -6.25
N VAL A 662 15.30 8.40 -6.26
CA VAL A 662 16.23 9.40 -5.72
C VAL A 662 16.07 10.74 -6.44
N CYS A 663 15.98 10.75 -7.77
CA CYS A 663 15.78 11.98 -8.54
C CYS A 663 14.49 12.70 -8.16
N VAL A 664 13.37 11.98 -8.11
CA VAL A 664 12.05 12.52 -7.71
C VAL A 664 12.09 13.05 -6.28
N THR A 665 12.52 12.22 -5.35
CA THR A 665 12.38 12.46 -3.92
C THR A 665 13.36 13.52 -3.42
N PHE A 666 14.57 13.57 -3.99
CA PHE A 666 15.53 14.64 -3.69
C PHE A 666 15.08 15.96 -4.31
N ALA A 667 14.53 15.96 -5.53
CA ALA A 667 13.97 17.17 -6.11
C ALA A 667 12.79 17.71 -5.27
N ALA A 668 11.91 16.83 -4.79
CA ALA A 668 10.77 17.22 -3.96
C ALA A 668 11.22 17.80 -2.62
N SER A 669 12.16 17.11 -1.97
CA SER A 669 12.77 17.57 -0.71
C SER A 669 13.48 18.90 -0.91
N TRP A 670 14.23 19.07 -2.00
CA TRP A 670 14.89 20.32 -2.35
C TRP A 670 13.90 21.46 -2.50
N GLN A 671 12.83 21.28 -3.28
CA GLN A 671 11.80 22.31 -3.44
C GLN A 671 11.10 22.62 -2.12
N LYS A 672 10.77 21.62 -1.31
CA LYS A 672 10.16 21.83 0.02
C LYS A 672 11.08 22.55 1.01
N ILE A 673 12.39 22.36 0.92
CA ILE A 673 13.37 23.00 1.81
C ILE A 673 13.72 24.42 1.32
N PHE A 674 14.00 24.60 0.03
CA PHE A 674 14.65 25.82 -0.49
C PHE A 674 13.75 26.72 -1.34
N SER A 675 12.52 26.32 -1.68
CA SER A 675 11.64 27.18 -2.48
C SER A 675 11.22 28.44 -1.72
N SER A 676 11.18 29.57 -2.44
CA SER A 676 10.62 30.84 -1.96
C SER A 676 9.09 30.91 -2.07
N ASP A 677 8.46 29.99 -2.80
CA ASP A 677 7.00 29.88 -2.89
C ASP A 677 6.45 29.39 -1.55
N VAL A 678 5.60 30.21 -0.91
CA VAL A 678 4.96 29.93 0.38
C VAL A 678 4.09 28.67 0.35
N ASN A 679 3.54 28.30 -0.80
CA ASN A 679 2.72 27.09 -0.94
C ASN A 679 3.58 25.80 -0.95
N ILE A 680 4.88 25.93 -1.29
CA ILE A 680 5.80 24.80 -1.40
C ILE A 680 6.78 24.78 -0.23
N GLY A 681 7.55 25.85 -0.05
CA GLY A 681 8.70 25.90 0.85
C GLY A 681 8.28 25.94 2.33
N TYR A 682 8.75 24.97 3.13
CA TYR A 682 8.50 24.92 4.57
C TYR A 682 9.01 26.18 5.28
N PHE A 683 10.24 26.62 4.96
CA PHE A 683 10.83 27.81 5.58
C PHE A 683 10.25 29.12 5.05
N ALA A 684 9.77 29.15 3.80
CA ALA A 684 9.02 30.29 3.26
C ALA A 684 7.67 30.43 3.98
N SER A 685 6.92 29.34 4.13
CA SER A 685 5.67 29.31 4.90
C SER A 685 5.87 29.64 6.37
N TYR A 686 6.96 29.17 6.99
CA TYR A 686 7.33 29.55 8.34
C TYR A 686 7.53 31.06 8.47
N SER A 687 8.32 31.64 7.55
CA SER A 687 8.66 33.07 7.59
C SER A 687 7.43 33.94 7.36
N ALA A 688 6.53 33.54 6.45
CA ALA A 688 5.26 34.22 6.22
C ALA A 688 4.34 34.15 7.45
N ALA A 689 4.16 32.97 8.06
CA ALA A 689 3.36 32.80 9.26
C ALA A 689 3.93 33.60 10.44
N LYS A 690 5.26 33.60 10.62
CA LYS A 690 5.95 34.40 11.64
C LYS A 690 5.70 35.89 11.46
N ALA A 691 5.77 36.40 10.22
CA ALA A 691 5.49 37.80 9.91
C ALA A 691 4.03 38.17 10.20
N GLN A 692 3.07 37.28 9.89
CA GLN A 692 1.66 37.48 10.20
C GLN A 692 1.40 37.54 11.71
N VAL A 693 2.00 36.63 12.49
CA VAL A 693 1.90 36.65 13.97
C VAL A 693 2.54 37.91 14.53
N ALA A 694 3.73 38.30 14.04
CA ALA A 694 4.45 39.49 14.49
C ALA A 694 3.71 40.80 14.15
N SER A 695 2.83 40.79 13.14
CA SER A 695 2.05 41.98 12.76
C SER A 695 1.06 42.44 13.84
N GLY A 696 0.71 41.57 14.80
CA GLY A 696 -0.28 41.86 15.84
C GLY A 696 -1.72 42.02 15.34
N LYS A 697 -1.98 41.86 14.03
CA LYS A 697 -3.30 42.06 13.40
C LYS A 697 -4.22 40.84 13.49
N LEU A 698 -3.70 39.67 13.86
CA LEU A 698 -4.46 38.43 13.94
C LEU A 698 -5.04 38.24 15.35
N SER A 699 -6.28 37.77 15.44
CA SER A 699 -6.95 37.42 16.69
C SER A 699 -7.72 36.10 16.56
N GLY A 700 -8.05 35.48 17.70
CA GLY A 700 -8.82 34.24 17.78
C GLY A 700 -8.21 33.11 16.94
N LEU A 701 -9.06 32.42 16.18
CA LEU A 701 -8.69 31.26 15.37
C LEU A 701 -7.60 31.57 14.33
N ALA A 702 -7.59 32.77 13.74
CA ALA A 702 -6.60 33.15 12.74
C ALA A 702 -5.19 33.22 13.34
N LEU A 703 -5.06 33.71 14.58
CA LEU A 703 -3.80 33.72 15.31
C LEU A 703 -3.33 32.30 15.67
N THR A 704 -4.24 31.48 16.20
CA THR A 704 -3.96 30.07 16.52
C THR A 704 -3.49 29.30 15.27
N ASN A 705 -4.14 29.53 14.13
CA ASN A 705 -3.80 28.88 12.86
C ASN A 705 -2.43 29.30 12.34
N ALA A 706 -2.09 30.59 12.44
CA ALA A 706 -0.78 31.09 12.04
C ALA A 706 0.34 30.55 12.97
N GLN A 707 0.09 30.47 14.28
CA GLN A 707 1.02 29.87 15.25
C GLN A 707 1.22 28.37 15.01
N ALA A 708 0.14 27.64 14.74
CA ALA A 708 0.21 26.21 14.38
C ALA A 708 0.99 25.99 13.08
N THR A 709 0.72 26.79 12.05
CA THR A 709 1.47 26.77 10.78
C THR A 709 2.95 27.00 11.03
N MET A 710 3.31 28.04 11.79
CA MET A 710 4.69 28.35 12.14
C MET A 710 5.39 27.18 12.86
N ARG A 711 4.78 26.61 13.90
CA ARG A 711 5.35 25.45 14.62
C ARG A 711 5.55 24.27 13.68
N ASN A 712 4.51 23.92 12.93
CA ASN A 712 4.50 22.69 12.17
C ASN A 712 5.46 22.77 10.97
N THR A 713 5.49 23.87 10.22
CA THR A 713 6.42 24.01 9.07
C THR A 713 7.88 24.06 9.51
N MET A 714 8.18 24.59 10.70
CA MET A 714 9.53 24.52 11.26
C MET A 714 9.95 23.07 11.54
N ILE A 715 9.11 22.30 12.23
CA ILE A 715 9.38 20.88 12.52
C ILE A 715 9.60 20.10 11.21
N GLN A 716 8.77 20.36 10.20
CA GLN A 716 8.86 19.68 8.92
C GLN A 716 10.07 20.07 8.09
N GLY A 717 10.39 21.36 8.02
CA GLY A 717 11.61 21.84 7.39
C GLY A 717 12.83 21.17 8.01
N SER A 718 12.92 21.15 9.35
CA SER A 718 14.02 20.51 10.06
C SER A 718 14.09 19.00 9.83
N LEU A 719 12.98 18.28 9.95
CA LEU A 719 12.95 16.83 9.71
C LEU A 719 13.28 16.48 8.26
N SER A 720 12.77 17.25 7.29
CA SER A 720 13.05 17.04 5.87
C SER A 720 14.54 17.20 5.57
N VAL A 721 15.22 18.18 6.17
CA VAL A 721 16.68 18.35 6.05
C VAL A 721 17.42 17.16 6.63
N ILE A 722 17.05 16.73 7.85
CA ILE A 722 17.69 15.58 8.52
C ILE A 722 17.53 14.32 7.66
N PHE A 723 16.31 14.02 7.22
CA PHE A 723 16.01 12.85 6.41
C PHE A 723 16.79 12.84 5.09
N LEU A 724 16.80 13.96 4.37
CA LEU A 724 17.52 14.08 3.11
C LEU A 724 19.02 13.85 3.30
N LEU A 725 19.63 14.47 4.31
CA LEU A 725 21.05 14.31 4.61
C LEU A 725 21.39 12.88 5.01
N CYS A 726 20.62 12.26 5.90
CA CYS A 726 20.88 10.89 6.33
C CYS A 726 20.77 9.89 5.16
N VAL A 727 19.77 10.03 4.30
CA VAL A 727 19.62 9.15 3.13
C VAL A 727 20.74 9.42 2.12
N ALA A 728 21.11 10.69 1.86
CA ALA A 728 22.24 11.00 0.99
C ALA A 728 23.55 10.36 1.50
N ILE A 729 23.82 10.45 2.79
CA ILE A 729 24.97 9.79 3.44
C ILE A 729 24.89 8.27 3.23
N LEU A 730 23.72 7.66 3.44
CA LEU A 730 23.55 6.22 3.27
C LEU A 730 23.78 5.78 1.82
N LEU A 731 23.28 6.53 0.84
CA LEU A 731 23.49 6.26 -0.59
C LEU A 731 24.98 6.30 -0.95
N VAL A 732 25.70 7.29 -0.43
CA VAL A 732 27.15 7.42 -0.58
C VAL A 732 27.86 6.20 0.02
N ILE A 733 27.49 5.79 1.23
CA ILE A 733 28.07 4.60 1.88
C ILE A 733 27.79 3.33 1.04
N CYS A 734 26.57 3.18 0.54
CA CYS A 734 26.20 2.05 -0.33
C CYS A 734 27.04 2.05 -1.61
N ALA A 735 27.22 3.21 -2.26
CA ALA A 735 28.05 3.34 -3.46
C ALA A 735 29.52 2.96 -3.19
N PHE A 736 30.11 3.45 -2.09
CA PHE A 736 31.46 3.03 -1.68
C PHE A 736 31.54 1.53 -1.40
N LYS A 737 30.52 0.96 -0.77
CA LYS A 737 30.46 -0.47 -0.50
C LYS A 737 30.38 -1.29 -1.79
N VAL A 738 29.57 -0.87 -2.75
CA VAL A 738 29.50 -1.47 -4.09
C VAL A 738 30.88 -1.41 -4.77
N ALA A 739 31.52 -0.25 -4.81
CA ALA A 739 32.84 -0.08 -5.40
C ALA A 739 33.89 -1.00 -4.74
N LYS A 740 33.84 -1.13 -3.40
CA LYS A 740 34.70 -2.06 -2.66
C LYS A 740 34.46 -3.51 -3.09
N ILE A 741 33.22 -3.99 -3.08
CA ILE A 741 32.86 -5.37 -3.46
C ILE A 741 33.38 -5.69 -4.87
N LEU A 742 33.20 -4.76 -5.81
CA LEU A 742 33.67 -4.92 -7.19
C LEU A 742 35.20 -4.94 -7.30
N ARG A 743 35.90 -4.11 -6.52
CA ARG A 743 37.37 -4.07 -6.52
C ARG A 743 38.00 -5.29 -5.85
N THR A 744 37.41 -5.79 -4.76
CA THR A 744 37.96 -6.94 -4.01
C THR A 744 37.40 -8.28 -4.48
N ASN A 745 36.44 -8.27 -5.41
CA ASN A 745 35.73 -9.46 -5.90
C ASN A 745 35.13 -10.29 -4.75
N GLU A 746 34.64 -9.61 -3.71
CA GLU A 746 33.93 -10.20 -2.55
C GLU A 746 32.49 -10.62 -2.94
N VAL A 747 32.37 -11.48 -3.94
CA VAL A 747 31.11 -11.95 -4.50
C VAL A 747 30.87 -13.44 -4.24
N GLY A 748 29.60 -13.82 -4.11
CA GLY A 748 29.14 -15.19 -3.92
C GLY A 748 28.62 -15.48 -2.51
N ASP A 749 28.08 -16.68 -2.32
CA ASP A 749 27.35 -17.06 -1.10
C ASP A 749 28.20 -17.01 0.17
N LYS A 750 29.51 -17.22 0.06
CA LYS A 750 30.45 -17.16 1.20
C LYS A 750 30.57 -15.79 1.86
N PHE A 751 30.19 -14.71 1.15
CA PHE A 751 30.19 -13.35 1.67
C PHE A 751 28.79 -12.84 2.03
N SER A 752 27.76 -13.66 1.78
CA SER A 752 26.36 -13.33 2.05
C SER A 752 26.02 -13.60 3.51
N SER A 753 25.13 -12.80 4.10
CA SER A 753 24.58 -13.07 5.45
C SER A 753 23.35 -13.99 5.46
N GLU A 754 23.13 -14.75 4.38
CA GLU A 754 21.98 -15.67 4.29
C GLU A 754 22.16 -16.86 5.22
N GLU A 755 21.05 -17.38 5.75
CA GLU A 755 21.09 -18.56 6.61
C GLU A 755 21.59 -19.78 5.86
N VAL A 756 22.18 -20.70 6.63
CA VAL A 756 22.66 -21.98 6.11
C VAL A 756 21.49 -22.75 5.52
N PHE A 757 21.76 -23.55 4.48
CA PHE A 757 20.73 -24.41 3.90
C PHE A 757 20.27 -25.44 4.94
N GLU A 758 19.00 -25.37 5.28
CA GLU A 758 18.29 -26.42 6.02
C GLU A 758 17.26 -27.05 5.10
N GLU A 759 17.10 -28.36 5.21
CA GLU A 759 16.24 -29.12 4.32
C GLU A 759 14.79 -29.07 4.79
N SER A 760 13.89 -28.74 3.88
CA SER A 760 12.46 -28.66 4.15
C SER A 760 11.85 -30.05 4.34
N ASN A 761 10.80 -30.10 5.15
CA ASN A 761 9.91 -31.23 5.40
C ASN A 761 8.44 -30.89 5.05
N LEU A 762 8.16 -29.63 4.74
CA LEU A 762 6.85 -29.12 4.35
C LEU A 762 6.67 -29.22 2.83
N PHE A 763 5.46 -29.54 2.37
CA PHE A 763 5.06 -29.28 0.99
C PHE A 763 4.00 -28.21 1.02
N GLU A 764 4.18 -27.19 0.20
CA GLU A 764 3.15 -26.22 -0.08
C GLU A 764 3.22 -25.84 -1.55
N THR A 765 2.11 -25.36 -2.07
CA THR A 765 1.99 -25.03 -3.50
C THR A 765 2.53 -23.64 -3.80
N SER A 766 3.00 -23.45 -5.03
CA SER A 766 3.76 -22.27 -5.46
C SER A 766 2.90 -21.12 -6.00
N SER A 767 1.69 -21.41 -6.48
CA SER A 767 0.76 -20.43 -7.08
C SER A 767 -0.65 -20.51 -6.53
N PHE A 768 -1.48 -19.48 -6.74
CA PHE A 768 -2.88 -19.45 -6.29
C PHE A 768 -3.62 -20.74 -6.60
N TRP A 769 -3.53 -21.18 -7.85
CA TRP A 769 -4.10 -22.43 -8.30
C TRP A 769 -3.01 -23.51 -8.31
N PRO A 770 -3.23 -24.65 -7.64
CA PRO A 770 -2.31 -25.76 -7.74
C PRO A 770 -2.31 -26.28 -9.17
N SER A 771 -1.12 -26.54 -9.71
CA SER A 771 -0.95 -27.32 -10.94
C SER A 771 -1.53 -28.73 -10.76
N LYS A 772 -1.76 -29.44 -11.87
CA LYS A 772 -2.26 -30.83 -11.84
C LYS A 772 -1.38 -31.72 -10.95
N LEU A 773 -0.06 -31.56 -11.04
CA LEU A 773 0.89 -32.32 -10.23
C LEU A 773 0.86 -31.91 -8.75
N GLU A 774 0.83 -30.60 -8.46
CA GLU A 774 0.65 -30.11 -7.07
C GLU A 774 -0.64 -30.65 -6.44
N HIS A 775 -1.73 -30.67 -7.21
CA HIS A 775 -3.01 -31.19 -6.73
C HIS A 775 -2.97 -32.70 -6.46
N LYS A 776 -2.22 -33.46 -7.28
CA LYS A 776 -1.99 -34.88 -7.09
C LYS A 776 -1.17 -35.17 -5.83
N VAL A 777 -0.14 -34.36 -5.55
CA VAL A 777 0.65 -34.42 -4.30
C VAL A 777 -0.20 -34.08 -3.08
N LEU A 778 -1.05 -33.06 -3.17
CA LEU A 778 -1.96 -32.72 -2.06
C LEU A 778 -2.93 -33.86 -1.75
N LYS A 779 -3.48 -34.53 -2.77
CA LYS A 779 -4.37 -35.68 -2.58
C LYS A 779 -3.66 -36.89 -1.99
N SER A 780 -2.40 -37.15 -2.36
CA SER A 780 -1.67 -38.29 -1.81
C SER A 780 -1.37 -38.12 -0.31
N LYS A 781 -1.13 -36.90 0.15
CA LYS A 781 -0.89 -36.59 1.58
C LYS A 781 -2.13 -36.68 2.48
N VAL A 782 -3.33 -36.66 1.92
CA VAL A 782 -4.59 -36.82 2.70
C VAL A 782 -4.88 -38.30 2.99
N ASN A 783 -4.22 -39.20 2.27
CA ASN A 783 -4.37 -40.65 2.39
C ASN A 783 -3.21 -41.33 3.15
N GLU A 784 -2.22 -40.54 3.60
CA GLU A 784 -1.14 -40.92 4.55
C GLU A 784 -1.46 -40.32 5.92
#